data_AF-A0A2N2KDV3-F1
#
_entry.id   AF-A0A2N2KDV3-F1
#
_cell.length_a   1.000
_cell.length_b   1.000
_cell.length_c   1.000
_cell.angle_alpha   90.00
_cell.angle_beta   90.00
_cell.angle_gamma   90.00
#
_symmetry.space_group_name_H-M   'P 1'
#
loop_
_entity.id
_entity.type
_entity.pdbx_description
1 polymer ?
#
loop_
_entity_poly.entity_id
_entity_poly.type
_entity_poly.pdbx_seq_one_letter_code
_entity_poly.pdbx_strand_id
1 'polypeptide(L)'
;MLVAFAIGMAFGLSLEQAGFGSSRRLASIFYFRDMTVLKVMFTALLVAMLGLQYAQGLGLIDQGQLFFMPSIYGAQIVGGLLFGVGFVMGGWCPGTAAVGLASGRLDALVFLAGAGIGSVLFNEMFGIVKGFYTWGDRGVQFAWQALDLSAALFGLLLVLVAVACFWGAEYMEKRVQGTGRYWRSPFLRSFSTAMVLLALGSMALQSITPGEKVSDTPARSATFLEQIESAEDHMEPEEVADRLMQGDKGLMLVDIRPAEEYALSHIAGAVNIPLSDLPAALSGNKGQGTIVLYSNGMTHPAQARDALARMGHTNIYILTDGLVGFVDRILKPASLRAEPLSAARTEKINAWRKHFAAPASPAEAAAEGSLPISQPTPPVWPGLVEPAWLSQNLGSPEVRVIEIRPQPQYNSGHIPGAVCVSPENLRGVVGGVSSMLKPAHLLAEMVSLMGIRPTDTVVLVPDDKLQDGTLVAMAFARIGHERFGILNGGFQRWILEKRPVTTELPQVQEFRYPVAPPDGFTVTYRQVLESLKAPDTVIIDVRPTEFYTGQKVEEARGGHIPGAKNRPYTEDVSRIGNVTMIKPLEELAKAYALIVPTRQTKTIVHCRTGHQASQTYFVMRYLLGYQNLFWYDAGWSEWASRSELPVEN
;
A
#
# COMPACT_ATOMS: atom_id res chain seq x y z
N MET A 1 11.28 -9.84 -21.98
CA MET A 1 11.67 -8.71 -22.85
C MET A 1 11.97 -9.11 -24.29
N LEU A 2 12.78 -10.14 -24.56
CA LEU A 2 13.10 -10.56 -25.94
C LEU A 2 11.87 -10.92 -26.79
N VAL A 3 10.90 -11.63 -26.22
CA VAL A 3 9.63 -11.97 -26.91
C VAL A 3 8.84 -10.71 -27.28
N ALA A 4 8.71 -9.76 -26.35
CA ALA A 4 8.02 -8.50 -26.60
C ALA A 4 8.72 -7.66 -27.68
N PHE A 5 10.06 -7.64 -27.69
CA PHE A 5 10.85 -6.98 -28.71
C PHE A 5 10.65 -7.62 -30.10
N ALA A 6 10.67 -8.95 -30.19
CA ALA A 6 10.42 -9.67 -31.43
C ALA A 6 8.99 -9.44 -31.97
N ILE A 7 7.99 -9.48 -31.09
CA ILE A 7 6.59 -9.17 -31.44
C ILE A 7 6.46 -7.73 -31.92
N GLY A 8 7.07 -6.77 -31.22
CA GLY A 8 7.07 -5.35 -31.62
C GLY A 8 7.71 -5.11 -32.98
N MET A 9 8.83 -5.80 -33.28
CA MET A 9 9.48 -5.73 -34.58
C MET A 9 8.60 -6.34 -35.69
N ALA A 10 8.01 -7.51 -35.46
CA ALA A 10 7.09 -8.14 -36.42
C ALA A 10 5.86 -7.27 -36.69
N PHE A 11 5.31 -6.63 -35.64
CA PHE A 11 4.19 -5.72 -35.75
C PHE A 11 4.55 -4.47 -36.57
N GLY A 12 5.68 -3.82 -36.28
CA GLY A 12 6.17 -2.66 -37.02
C GLY A 12 6.41 -2.97 -38.50
N LEU A 13 7.04 -4.11 -38.81
CA LEU A 13 7.24 -4.58 -40.19
C LEU A 13 5.91 -4.81 -40.92
N SER A 14 4.92 -5.39 -40.25
CA SER A 14 3.60 -5.64 -40.83
C SER A 14 2.85 -4.34 -41.15
N LEU A 15 2.95 -3.33 -40.26
CA LEU A 15 2.37 -2.00 -40.48
C LEU A 15 3.04 -1.26 -41.63
N GLU A 16 4.38 -1.29 -41.71
CA GLU A 16 5.11 -0.65 -42.80
C GLU A 16 4.78 -1.30 -44.15
N GLN A 17 4.72 -2.64 -44.22
CA GLN A 17 4.30 -3.37 -45.42
C GLN A 17 2.85 -3.05 -45.84
N ALA A 18 1.96 -2.84 -44.87
CA ALA A 18 0.59 -2.38 -45.12
C ALA A 18 0.52 -0.91 -45.56
N GLY A 19 1.63 -0.18 -45.57
CA GLY A 19 1.70 1.23 -45.93
C GLY A 19 1.18 2.19 -44.86
N PHE A 20 1.11 1.73 -43.61
CA PHE A 20 0.65 2.52 -42.46
C PHE A 20 1.72 3.52 -41.97
N GLY A 21 2.96 3.42 -42.45
CA GLY A 21 3.96 4.48 -42.31
C GLY A 21 3.68 5.73 -43.15
N SER A 22 2.46 5.92 -43.67
CA SER A 22 2.11 7.04 -44.55
C SER A 22 0.80 7.73 -44.19
N SER A 23 0.90 8.97 -43.68
CA SER A 23 -0.24 9.84 -43.38
C SER A 23 -1.23 9.98 -44.54
N ARG A 24 -0.72 10.12 -45.77
CA ARG A 24 -1.55 10.22 -46.98
C ARG A 24 -2.39 8.97 -47.23
N ARG A 25 -1.85 7.77 -46.96
CA ARG A 25 -2.58 6.50 -47.10
C ARG A 25 -3.58 6.29 -45.97
N LEU A 26 -3.22 6.72 -44.77
CA LEU A 26 -4.12 6.66 -43.62
C LEU A 26 -5.33 7.60 -43.80
N ALA A 27 -5.11 8.82 -44.27
CA ALA A 27 -6.18 9.79 -44.51
C ALA A 27 -7.05 9.45 -45.74
N SER A 28 -6.54 8.68 -46.71
CA SER A 28 -7.29 8.35 -47.95
C SER A 28 -8.54 7.49 -47.73
N ILE A 29 -8.71 6.88 -46.56
CA ILE A 29 -9.95 6.20 -46.18
C ILE A 29 -11.15 7.15 -46.20
N PHE A 30 -10.98 8.40 -45.74
CA PHE A 30 -12.05 9.41 -45.70
C PHE A 30 -12.46 9.91 -47.07
N TYR A 31 -11.59 9.75 -48.07
CA TYR A 31 -11.85 10.11 -49.46
C TYR A 31 -12.29 8.91 -50.30
N PHE A 32 -12.50 7.76 -49.66
CA PHE A 32 -12.81 6.48 -50.29
C PHE A 32 -11.85 6.04 -51.38
N ARG A 33 -10.59 6.50 -51.31
CA ARG A 33 -9.55 6.20 -52.29
C ARG A 33 -8.82 4.90 -51.93
N ASP A 34 -8.42 4.76 -50.67
CA ASP A 34 -7.67 3.60 -50.19
C ASP A 34 -8.33 3.10 -48.90
N MET A 35 -8.84 1.87 -48.92
CA MET A 35 -9.54 1.23 -47.81
C MET A 35 -8.64 0.29 -47.01
N THR A 36 -7.32 0.39 -47.18
CA THR A 36 -6.37 -0.47 -46.46
C THR A 36 -6.53 -0.30 -44.93
N VAL A 37 -6.84 0.91 -44.44
CA VAL A 37 -7.10 1.13 -43.01
C VAL A 37 -8.25 0.29 -42.48
N LEU A 38 -9.38 0.31 -43.18
CA LEU A 38 -10.57 -0.47 -42.83
C LEU A 38 -10.26 -1.97 -42.89
N LYS A 39 -9.61 -2.42 -43.97
CA LYS A 39 -9.24 -3.84 -44.15
C LYS A 39 -8.36 -4.35 -43.01
N VAL A 40 -7.29 -3.63 -42.68
CA VAL A 40 -6.36 -4.04 -41.61
C VAL A 40 -7.02 -4.00 -40.23
N MET A 41 -7.83 -2.97 -39.92
CA MET A 41 -8.52 -2.87 -38.62
C MET A 41 -9.51 -4.01 -38.40
N PHE A 42 -10.34 -4.31 -39.40
CA PHE A 42 -11.27 -5.44 -39.31
C PHE A 42 -10.54 -6.78 -39.27
N THR A 43 -9.44 -6.96 -40.01
CA THR A 43 -8.64 -8.20 -39.90
C THR A 43 -8.04 -8.36 -38.50
N ALA A 44 -7.45 -7.30 -37.93
CA ALA A 44 -6.92 -7.35 -36.56
C ALA A 44 -8.01 -7.67 -35.53
N LEU A 45 -9.18 -7.04 -35.67
CA LEU A 45 -10.34 -7.28 -34.82
C LEU A 45 -10.81 -8.74 -34.90
N LEU A 46 -10.97 -9.28 -36.11
CA LEU A 46 -11.41 -10.66 -36.29
C LEU A 46 -10.41 -11.67 -35.74
N VAL A 47 -9.12 -11.48 -36.02
CA VAL A 47 -8.06 -12.38 -35.54
C VAL A 47 -7.98 -12.34 -34.01
N ALA A 48 -8.01 -11.16 -33.40
CA ALA A 48 -7.98 -11.03 -31.95
C ALA A 48 -9.23 -11.62 -31.30
N MET A 49 -10.42 -11.30 -31.81
CA MET A 49 -11.69 -11.79 -31.28
C MET A 49 -11.80 -13.32 -31.39
N LEU A 50 -11.60 -13.89 -32.59
CA LEU A 50 -11.67 -15.33 -32.79
C LEU A 50 -10.55 -16.04 -32.04
N GLY A 51 -9.32 -15.50 -32.09
CA GLY A 51 -8.18 -16.06 -31.37
C GLY A 51 -8.43 -16.14 -29.87
N LEU A 52 -8.98 -15.09 -29.27
CA LEU A 52 -9.34 -15.08 -27.85
C LEU A 52 -10.48 -16.07 -27.55
N GLN A 53 -11.51 -16.14 -28.39
CA GLN A 53 -12.60 -17.11 -28.22
C GLN A 53 -12.11 -18.57 -28.27
N TYR A 54 -11.20 -18.89 -29.18
CA TYR A 54 -10.59 -20.22 -29.26
C TYR A 54 -9.66 -20.48 -28.08
N ALA A 55 -8.84 -19.50 -27.67
CA ALA A 55 -7.96 -19.64 -26.51
C ALA A 55 -8.74 -19.88 -25.21
N GLN A 56 -9.87 -19.18 -25.04
CA GLN A 56 -10.80 -19.42 -23.92
C GLN A 56 -11.48 -20.78 -24.02
N GLY A 57 -11.99 -21.16 -25.20
CA GLY A 57 -12.64 -22.45 -25.42
C GLY A 57 -11.69 -23.65 -25.25
N LEU A 58 -10.38 -23.45 -25.45
CA LEU A 58 -9.33 -24.46 -25.21
C LEU A 58 -8.75 -24.40 -23.80
N GLY A 59 -9.22 -23.50 -22.93
CA GLY A 59 -8.73 -23.34 -21.56
C GLY A 59 -7.30 -22.77 -21.44
N LEU A 60 -6.78 -22.14 -22.50
CA LEU A 60 -5.46 -21.51 -22.52
C LEU A 60 -5.44 -20.14 -21.82
N ILE A 61 -6.59 -19.48 -21.75
CA ILE A 61 -6.77 -18.16 -21.13
C ILE A 61 -8.05 -18.17 -20.30
N ASP A 62 -7.93 -17.79 -19.02
CA ASP A 62 -9.07 -17.63 -18.13
C ASP A 62 -9.62 -16.19 -18.20
N GLN A 63 -10.93 -16.02 -18.05
CA GLN A 63 -11.59 -14.72 -18.06
C GLN A 63 -11.10 -13.82 -16.91
N GLY A 64 -10.72 -14.40 -15.77
CA GLY A 64 -10.17 -13.66 -14.63
C GLY A 64 -8.79 -13.03 -14.87
N GLN A 65 -8.10 -13.42 -15.93
CA GLN A 65 -6.79 -12.87 -16.31
C GLN A 65 -6.91 -11.68 -17.28
N LEU A 66 -8.13 -11.35 -17.71
CA LEU A 66 -8.39 -10.28 -18.66
C LEU A 66 -8.86 -9.02 -17.93
N PHE A 67 -8.15 -7.93 -18.15
CA PHE A 67 -8.58 -6.62 -17.69
C PHE A 67 -9.55 -6.02 -18.71
N PHE A 68 -10.80 -5.79 -18.29
CA PHE A 68 -11.81 -5.13 -19.11
C PHE A 68 -11.88 -3.65 -18.76
N MET A 69 -11.83 -2.78 -19.78
CA MET A 69 -12.03 -1.35 -19.57
C MET A 69 -13.52 -1.05 -19.34
N PRO A 70 -13.85 -0.16 -18.39
CA PRO A 70 -15.21 0.27 -18.16
C PRO A 70 -15.76 1.06 -19.37
N SER A 71 -17.06 0.92 -19.59
CA SER A 71 -17.83 1.63 -20.61
C SER A 71 -18.29 2.96 -20.06
N ILE A 72 -17.48 4.00 -20.31
CA ILE A 72 -17.79 5.38 -19.92
C ILE A 72 -18.18 6.17 -21.16
N TYR A 73 -19.50 6.32 -21.39
CA TYR A 73 -20.01 6.85 -22.65
C TYR A 73 -19.55 8.29 -22.93
N GLY A 74 -19.42 9.13 -21.90
CA GLY A 74 -18.96 10.51 -22.05
C GLY A 74 -17.55 10.60 -22.60
N ALA A 75 -16.61 9.90 -21.97
CA ALA A 75 -15.22 9.82 -22.45
C ALA A 75 -15.13 9.17 -23.84
N GLN A 76 -15.92 8.11 -24.10
CA GLN A 76 -15.88 7.39 -25.37
C GLN A 76 -16.44 8.22 -26.55
N ILE A 77 -17.57 8.90 -26.37
CA ILE A 77 -18.19 9.71 -27.44
C ILE A 77 -17.35 10.95 -27.72
N VAL A 78 -17.01 11.72 -26.68
CA VAL A 78 -16.27 12.98 -26.84
C VAL A 78 -14.83 12.70 -27.25
N GLY A 79 -14.17 11.74 -26.60
CA GLY A 79 -12.81 11.32 -26.93
C GLY A 79 -12.75 10.69 -28.33
N GLY A 80 -13.73 9.87 -28.71
CA GLY A 80 -13.82 9.29 -30.04
C GLY A 80 -14.00 10.34 -31.15
N LEU A 81 -14.83 11.36 -30.91
CA LEU A 81 -15.00 12.47 -31.86
C LEU A 81 -13.72 13.29 -31.98
N LEU A 82 -13.09 13.66 -30.86
CA LEU A 82 -11.84 14.42 -30.83
C LEU A 82 -10.71 13.65 -31.53
N PHE A 83 -10.61 12.34 -31.25
CA PHE A 83 -9.68 11.45 -31.92
C PHE A 83 -9.94 11.37 -33.42
N GLY A 84 -11.20 11.24 -33.84
CA GLY A 84 -11.59 11.22 -35.26
C GLY A 84 -11.20 12.49 -35.99
N VAL A 85 -11.51 13.66 -35.43
CA VAL A 85 -11.11 14.96 -35.97
C VAL A 85 -9.59 15.08 -36.03
N GLY A 86 -8.88 14.70 -34.96
CA GLY A 86 -7.42 14.68 -34.90
C GLY A 86 -6.80 13.76 -35.94
N PHE A 87 -7.38 12.58 -36.16
CA PHE A 87 -6.92 11.61 -37.16
C PHE A 87 -7.15 12.10 -38.59
N VAL A 88 -8.28 12.78 -38.88
CA VAL A 88 -8.53 13.41 -40.19
C VAL A 88 -7.53 14.54 -40.46
N MET A 89 -7.23 15.38 -39.47
CA MET A 89 -6.30 16.51 -39.62
C MET A 89 -4.84 16.07 -39.70
N GLY A 90 -4.44 15.17 -38.80
CA GLY A 90 -3.04 14.74 -38.65
C GLY A 90 -2.66 13.57 -39.55
N GLY A 91 -3.62 12.75 -39.98
CA GLY A 91 -3.37 11.54 -40.77
C GLY A 91 -2.60 10.46 -40.01
N TRP A 92 -2.53 10.54 -38.67
CA TRP A 92 -1.75 9.62 -37.82
C TRP A 92 -2.56 9.19 -36.61
N CYS A 93 -2.32 7.95 -36.14
CA CYS A 93 -2.65 7.53 -34.79
C CYS A 93 -1.33 7.24 -34.03
N PRO A 94 -1.32 7.19 -32.69
CA PRO A 94 -0.07 7.09 -31.93
C PRO A 94 0.86 5.94 -32.37
N GLY A 95 0.31 4.76 -32.65
CA GLY A 95 1.07 3.61 -33.12
C GLY A 95 1.64 3.77 -34.54
N THR A 96 0.85 4.31 -35.48
CA THR A 96 1.35 4.53 -36.85
C THR A 96 2.30 5.70 -36.95
N ALA A 97 2.17 6.70 -36.07
CA ALA A 97 3.12 7.80 -35.97
C ALA A 97 4.49 7.31 -35.48
N ALA A 98 4.54 6.34 -34.55
CA ALA A 98 5.79 5.72 -34.13
C ALA A 98 6.49 4.99 -35.30
N VAL A 99 5.73 4.25 -36.12
CA VAL A 99 6.25 3.62 -37.34
C VAL A 99 6.70 4.69 -38.35
N GLY A 100 5.90 5.73 -38.58
CA GLY A 100 6.23 6.84 -39.48
C GLY A 100 7.51 7.57 -39.07
N LEU A 101 7.70 7.81 -37.77
CA LEU A 101 8.92 8.40 -37.22
C LEU A 101 10.13 7.49 -37.47
N ALA A 102 10.00 6.18 -37.21
CA ALA A 102 11.05 5.20 -37.48
C ALA A 102 11.40 5.11 -38.98
N SER A 103 10.41 5.31 -39.86
CA SER A 103 10.57 5.43 -41.31
C SER A 103 11.06 6.82 -41.77
N GLY A 104 11.46 7.70 -40.85
CA GLY A 104 12.09 8.99 -41.14
C GLY A 104 11.11 10.13 -41.48
N ARG A 105 9.83 10.00 -41.15
CA ARG A 105 8.82 11.01 -41.48
C ARG A 105 8.68 12.11 -40.43
N LEU A 106 8.93 13.35 -40.85
CA LEU A 106 8.88 14.52 -39.97
C LEU A 106 7.47 14.90 -39.54
N ASP A 107 6.45 14.67 -40.37
CA ASP A 107 5.05 14.92 -40.00
C ASP A 107 4.59 13.99 -38.86
N ALA A 108 5.12 12.76 -38.80
CA ALA A 108 4.89 11.85 -37.68
C ALA A 108 5.56 12.32 -36.38
N LEU A 109 6.76 12.92 -36.46
CA LEU A 109 7.43 13.53 -35.30
C LEU A 109 6.60 14.68 -34.72
N VAL A 110 6.10 15.57 -35.59
CA VAL A 110 5.26 16.71 -35.20
C VAL A 110 3.98 16.22 -34.53
N PHE A 111 3.36 15.17 -35.07
CA PHE A 111 2.18 14.55 -34.46
C PHE A 111 2.48 13.99 -33.07
N LEU A 112 3.57 13.24 -32.88
CA LEU A 112 3.95 12.67 -31.58
C LEU A 112 4.29 13.75 -30.54
N ALA A 113 5.00 14.80 -30.96
CA ALA A 113 5.26 15.95 -30.09
C ALA A 113 3.96 16.65 -29.67
N GLY A 114 3.04 16.86 -30.62
CA GLY A 114 1.70 17.40 -30.36
C GLY A 114 0.88 16.51 -29.43
N ALA A 115 0.94 15.18 -29.59
CA ALA A 115 0.28 14.23 -28.70
C ALA A 115 0.87 14.28 -27.28
N GLY A 116 2.20 14.43 -27.15
CA GLY A 116 2.86 14.63 -25.85
C GLY A 116 2.42 15.91 -25.15
N ILE A 117 2.41 17.04 -25.86
CA ILE A 117 1.91 18.33 -25.34
C ILE A 117 0.44 18.22 -24.96
N GLY A 118 -0.38 17.59 -25.81
CA GLY A 118 -1.80 17.34 -25.54
C GLY A 118 -2.04 16.49 -24.30
N SER A 119 -1.20 15.48 -24.06
CA SER A 119 -1.27 14.66 -22.84
C SER A 119 -0.96 15.46 -21.58
N VAL A 120 0.05 16.33 -21.63
CA VAL A 120 0.40 17.22 -20.50
C VAL A 120 -0.72 18.21 -20.25
N LEU A 121 -1.24 18.85 -21.31
CA LEU A 121 -2.36 19.79 -21.21
C LEU A 121 -3.62 19.13 -20.65
N PHE A 122 -3.92 17.90 -21.10
CA PHE A 122 -5.04 17.12 -20.56
C PHE A 122 -4.88 16.86 -19.06
N ASN A 123 -3.67 16.53 -18.61
CA ASN A 123 -3.39 16.30 -17.18
C ASN A 123 -3.64 17.56 -16.34
N GLU A 124 -3.15 18.72 -16.77
CA GLU A 124 -3.38 20.00 -16.09
C GLU A 124 -4.86 20.41 -16.10
N MET A 125 -5.57 20.13 -17.20
CA MET A 125 -6.99 20.44 -17.35
C MET A 125 -7.91 19.35 -16.78
N PHE A 126 -7.39 18.25 -16.27
CA PHE A 126 -8.19 17.09 -15.86
C PHE A 126 -9.20 17.47 -14.77
N GLY A 127 -8.85 18.36 -13.85
CA GLY A 127 -9.77 18.85 -12.81
C GLY A 127 -11.06 19.49 -13.37
N ILE A 128 -10.97 20.12 -14.55
CA ILE A 128 -12.10 20.76 -15.25
C ILE A 128 -12.86 19.73 -16.09
N VAL A 129 -12.13 18.81 -16.74
CA VAL A 129 -12.70 17.82 -17.67
C VAL A 129 -13.32 16.62 -16.93
N LYS A 130 -12.96 16.39 -15.66
CA LYS A 130 -13.38 15.24 -14.85
C LYS A 130 -14.89 14.96 -14.90
N GLY A 131 -15.71 16.01 -14.80
CA GLY A 131 -17.18 15.86 -14.82
C GLY A 131 -17.74 15.27 -16.12
N PHE A 132 -17.11 15.59 -17.27
CA PHE A 132 -17.45 14.99 -18.56
C PHE A 132 -16.77 13.63 -18.75
N TYR A 133 -15.56 13.47 -18.22
CA TYR A 133 -14.79 12.24 -18.34
C TYR A 133 -15.48 11.05 -17.65
N THR A 134 -16.13 11.26 -16.50
CA THR A 134 -16.85 10.22 -15.77
C THR A 134 -18.34 10.14 -16.12
N TRP A 135 -18.81 10.92 -17.09
CA TRP A 135 -20.22 10.96 -17.45
C TRP A 135 -20.66 9.66 -18.13
N GLY A 136 -21.74 9.07 -17.65
CA GLY A 136 -22.30 7.83 -18.20
C GLY A 136 -21.41 6.61 -17.97
N ASP A 137 -20.69 6.55 -16.85
CA ASP A 137 -20.00 5.35 -16.39
C ASP A 137 -21.01 4.24 -16.10
N ARG A 138 -20.91 3.11 -16.81
CA ARG A 138 -21.72 1.91 -16.59
C ARG A 138 -20.89 0.69 -16.21
N GLY A 139 -19.65 0.88 -15.78
CA GLY A 139 -18.72 -0.21 -15.53
C GLY A 139 -18.48 -1.05 -16.79
N VAL A 140 -18.04 -2.29 -16.62
CA VAL A 140 -17.76 -3.18 -17.75
C VAL A 140 -19.08 -3.65 -18.38
N GLN A 141 -19.33 -3.19 -19.60
CA GLN A 141 -20.52 -3.59 -20.39
C GLN A 141 -20.09 -4.13 -21.73
N PHE A 142 -20.49 -5.35 -22.04
CA PHE A 142 -20.17 -5.98 -23.31
C PHE A 142 -21.24 -5.69 -24.37
N ALA A 143 -20.82 -5.48 -25.62
CA ALA A 143 -21.72 -5.14 -26.72
C ALA A 143 -22.77 -6.24 -27.00
N TRP A 144 -22.43 -7.51 -26.81
CA TRP A 144 -23.38 -8.61 -26.99
C TRP A 144 -24.43 -8.67 -25.88
N GLN A 145 -24.08 -8.30 -24.65
CA GLN A 145 -25.04 -8.21 -23.54
C GLN A 145 -26.05 -7.08 -23.78
N ALA A 146 -25.58 -5.92 -24.27
CA ALA A 146 -26.44 -4.80 -24.60
C ALA A 146 -27.43 -5.09 -25.76
N LEU A 147 -27.11 -6.07 -26.61
CA LEU A 147 -27.94 -6.51 -27.73
C LEU A 147 -28.75 -7.78 -27.43
N ASP A 148 -28.65 -8.32 -26.22
CA ASP A 148 -29.26 -9.59 -25.80
C ASP A 148 -28.89 -10.77 -26.72
N LEU A 149 -27.61 -10.83 -27.10
CA LEU A 149 -27.04 -11.88 -27.96
C LEU A 149 -26.01 -12.71 -27.18
N SER A 150 -25.90 -14.00 -27.52
CA SER A 150 -24.76 -14.79 -27.03
C SER A 150 -23.45 -14.26 -27.62
N ALA A 151 -22.35 -14.34 -26.86
CA ALA A 151 -21.03 -13.88 -27.31
C ALA A 151 -20.60 -14.55 -28.63
N ALA A 152 -20.98 -15.82 -28.81
CA ALA A 152 -20.72 -16.59 -30.01
C ALA A 152 -21.53 -16.10 -31.22
N LEU A 153 -22.83 -15.83 -31.03
CA LEU A 153 -23.71 -15.29 -32.07
C LEU A 153 -23.29 -13.87 -32.47
N PHE A 154 -22.96 -13.03 -31.48
CA PHE A 154 -22.42 -11.70 -31.74
C PHE A 154 -21.10 -11.76 -32.52
N GLY A 155 -20.19 -12.67 -32.14
CA GLY A 155 -18.95 -12.90 -32.86
C GLY A 155 -19.19 -13.31 -34.32
N LEU A 156 -20.14 -14.21 -34.58
CA LEU A 156 -20.54 -14.61 -35.93
C LEU A 156 -21.11 -13.43 -36.74
N LEU A 157 -22.02 -12.64 -36.16
CA LEU A 157 -22.58 -11.47 -36.81
C LEU A 157 -21.50 -10.44 -37.14
N LEU A 158 -20.55 -10.21 -36.23
CA LEU A 158 -19.45 -9.28 -36.43
C LEU A 158 -18.50 -9.76 -37.54
N VAL A 159 -18.26 -11.07 -37.65
CA VAL A 159 -17.53 -11.70 -38.76
C VAL A 159 -18.25 -11.46 -40.08
N LEU A 160 -19.57 -11.63 -40.14
CA LEU A 160 -20.35 -11.38 -41.35
C LEU A 160 -20.30 -9.90 -41.77
N VAL A 161 -20.39 -8.98 -40.80
CA VAL A 161 -20.25 -7.54 -41.04
C VAL A 161 -18.85 -7.23 -41.58
N ALA A 162 -17.79 -7.76 -40.96
CA ALA A 162 -16.42 -7.56 -41.41
C ALA A 162 -16.17 -8.10 -42.82
N VAL A 163 -16.72 -9.29 -43.15
CA VAL A 163 -16.70 -9.82 -44.52
C VAL A 163 -17.40 -8.85 -45.47
N ALA A 164 -18.62 -8.42 -45.16
CA ALA A 164 -19.33 -7.44 -45.99
C ALA A 164 -18.51 -6.14 -46.18
N CYS A 165 -17.83 -5.68 -45.13
CA CYS A 165 -16.92 -4.53 -45.17
C CYS A 165 -15.71 -4.76 -46.09
N PHE A 166 -15.10 -5.95 -46.11
CA PHE A 166 -13.99 -6.26 -47.04
C PHE A 166 -14.45 -6.24 -48.50
N TRP A 167 -15.61 -6.84 -48.80
CA TRP A 167 -16.18 -6.82 -50.14
C TRP A 167 -16.62 -5.41 -50.55
N GLY A 168 -17.22 -4.65 -49.62
CA GLY A 168 -17.58 -3.25 -49.81
C GLY A 168 -16.36 -2.37 -50.08
N ALA A 169 -15.29 -2.54 -49.32
CA ALA A 169 -14.03 -1.82 -49.50
C ALA A 169 -13.46 -2.01 -50.92
N GLU A 170 -13.35 -3.26 -51.39
CA GLU A 170 -12.86 -3.57 -52.74
C GLU A 170 -13.79 -3.07 -53.84
N TYR A 171 -15.10 -3.06 -53.59
CA TYR A 171 -16.08 -2.46 -54.50
C TYR A 171 -15.89 -0.94 -54.63
N MET A 172 -15.71 -0.26 -53.50
CA MET A 172 -15.50 1.18 -53.47
C MET A 172 -14.18 1.59 -54.13
N GLU A 173 -13.09 0.89 -53.82
CA GLU A 173 -11.79 1.12 -54.47
C GLU A 173 -11.88 0.92 -56.00
N LYS A 174 -12.57 -0.14 -56.45
CA LYS A 174 -12.84 -0.35 -57.87
C LYS A 174 -13.65 0.80 -58.49
N ARG A 175 -14.65 1.32 -57.79
CA ARG A 175 -15.52 2.38 -58.29
C ARG A 175 -14.81 3.74 -58.36
N VAL A 176 -13.93 4.03 -57.40
CA VAL A 176 -13.26 5.34 -57.26
C VAL A 176 -11.93 5.38 -58.02
N GLN A 177 -11.15 4.31 -57.99
CA GLN A 177 -9.81 4.24 -58.61
C GLN A 177 -9.76 3.37 -59.87
N GLY A 178 -10.84 2.69 -60.24
CA GLY A 178 -10.88 1.78 -61.39
C GLY A 178 -10.30 0.39 -61.13
N THR A 179 -9.62 0.19 -59.99
CA THR A 179 -8.99 -1.08 -59.61
C THR A 179 -9.34 -1.47 -58.18
N GLY A 180 -9.91 -2.66 -57.99
CA GLY A 180 -10.00 -3.32 -56.68
C GLY A 180 -9.15 -4.58 -56.74
N ARG A 181 -7.98 -4.57 -56.07
CA ARG A 181 -6.93 -5.58 -56.22
C ARG A 181 -7.44 -7.01 -55.95
N TYR A 182 -8.41 -7.14 -55.05
CA TYR A 182 -8.99 -8.41 -54.64
C TYR A 182 -10.46 -8.54 -55.01
N TRP A 183 -11.05 -7.58 -55.73
CA TRP A 183 -12.44 -7.62 -56.15
C TRP A 183 -12.75 -8.90 -56.93
N ARG A 184 -13.62 -9.75 -56.37
CA ARG A 184 -13.98 -11.08 -56.91
C ARG A 184 -12.79 -12.04 -57.11
N SER A 185 -11.66 -11.78 -56.48
CA SER A 185 -10.49 -12.68 -56.51
C SER A 185 -10.77 -13.99 -55.77
N PRO A 186 -10.07 -15.09 -56.12
CA PRO A 186 -10.16 -16.35 -55.38
C PRO A 186 -9.71 -16.18 -53.93
N PHE A 187 -8.70 -15.33 -53.68
CA PHE A 187 -8.21 -15.04 -52.33
C PHE A 187 -9.31 -14.48 -51.42
N LEU A 188 -10.03 -13.43 -51.84
CA LEU A 188 -11.05 -12.81 -51.01
C LEU A 188 -12.20 -13.77 -50.70
N ARG A 189 -12.56 -14.63 -51.66
CA ARG A 189 -13.56 -15.70 -51.46
C ARG A 189 -13.09 -16.70 -50.41
N SER A 190 -11.92 -17.28 -50.59
CA SER A 190 -11.35 -18.26 -49.65
C SER A 190 -11.16 -17.68 -48.25
N PHE A 191 -10.66 -16.45 -48.15
CA PHE A 191 -10.50 -15.76 -46.88
C PHE A 191 -11.85 -15.51 -46.18
N SER A 192 -12.85 -15.02 -46.91
CA SER A 192 -14.20 -14.79 -46.36
C SER A 192 -14.84 -16.08 -45.88
N THR A 193 -14.74 -17.16 -46.66
CA THR A 193 -15.24 -18.48 -46.28
C THR A 193 -14.50 -19.01 -45.05
N ALA A 194 -13.17 -18.89 -44.99
CA ALA A 194 -12.38 -19.33 -43.85
C ALA A 194 -12.77 -18.60 -42.56
N MET A 195 -12.97 -17.28 -42.60
CA MET A 195 -13.39 -16.50 -41.43
C MET A 195 -14.77 -16.92 -40.91
N VAL A 196 -15.73 -17.15 -41.83
CA VAL A 196 -17.07 -17.63 -41.45
C VAL A 196 -17.01 -19.03 -40.87
N LEU A 197 -16.22 -19.94 -41.44
CA LEU A 197 -16.03 -21.29 -40.90
C LEU A 197 -15.37 -21.28 -39.52
N LEU A 198 -14.37 -20.41 -39.31
CA LEU A 198 -13.74 -20.26 -38.00
C LEU A 198 -14.72 -19.70 -36.95
N ALA A 199 -15.59 -18.77 -37.33
CA ALA A 199 -16.62 -18.24 -36.44
C ALA A 199 -17.70 -19.29 -36.09
N LEU A 200 -18.12 -20.10 -37.08
CA LEU A 200 -19.03 -21.23 -36.83
C LEU A 200 -18.35 -22.30 -35.95
N GLY A 201 -17.06 -22.54 -36.16
CA GLY A 201 -16.25 -23.45 -35.34
C GLY A 201 -16.11 -22.99 -33.89
N SER A 202 -15.92 -21.68 -33.63
CA SER A 202 -15.86 -21.16 -32.26
C SER A 202 -17.22 -21.26 -31.56
N MET A 203 -18.30 -21.06 -32.32
CA MET A 203 -19.68 -21.26 -31.84
C MET A 203 -19.93 -22.72 -31.42
N ALA A 204 -19.46 -23.68 -32.21
CA ALA A 204 -19.55 -25.10 -31.88
C ALA A 204 -18.67 -25.48 -30.68
N LEU A 205 -17.44 -24.95 -30.59
CA LEU A 205 -16.52 -25.22 -29.48
C LEU A 205 -17.11 -24.78 -28.13
N GLN A 206 -17.75 -23.61 -28.09
CA GLN A 206 -18.41 -23.09 -26.88
C GLN A 206 -19.65 -23.91 -26.46
N SER A 207 -20.25 -24.67 -27.39
CA SER A 207 -21.37 -25.58 -27.07
C SER A 207 -20.93 -26.94 -26.51
N ILE A 208 -19.67 -27.33 -26.71
CA ILE A 208 -19.11 -28.63 -26.31
C ILE A 208 -18.34 -28.52 -24.99
N THR A 209 -17.80 -27.34 -24.69
CA THR A 209 -17.19 -27.08 -23.38
C THR A 209 -18.33 -27.04 -22.36
N PRO A 210 -18.36 -27.91 -21.34
CA PRO A 210 -19.30 -27.72 -20.24
C PRO A 210 -18.84 -26.45 -19.55
N GLY A 211 -19.40 -25.31 -19.98
CA GLY A 211 -19.40 -24.11 -19.17
C GLY A 211 -19.92 -24.58 -17.82
N GLU A 212 -19.15 -24.30 -16.78
CA GLU A 212 -19.61 -24.40 -15.42
C GLU A 212 -20.97 -23.70 -15.41
N LYS A 213 -22.05 -24.50 -15.43
CA LYS A 213 -23.38 -23.98 -15.20
C LYS A 213 -23.34 -23.60 -13.74
N VAL A 214 -22.86 -22.39 -13.47
CA VAL A 214 -23.28 -21.67 -12.29
C VAL A 214 -24.78 -21.60 -12.45
N SER A 215 -25.45 -22.52 -11.77
CA SER A 215 -26.89 -22.59 -11.65
C SER A 215 -27.38 -21.49 -10.72
N ASP A 216 -26.91 -20.27 -10.92
CA ASP A 216 -27.61 -19.10 -10.45
C ASP A 216 -28.46 -18.62 -11.60
N THR A 217 -29.77 -18.80 -11.44
CA THR A 217 -30.76 -18.15 -12.27
C THR A 217 -30.37 -16.67 -12.40
N PRO A 218 -30.33 -16.06 -13.60
CA PRO A 218 -29.97 -14.65 -13.79
C PRO A 218 -30.70 -13.69 -12.84
N ALA A 219 -31.93 -14.05 -12.46
CA ALA A 219 -32.73 -13.36 -11.45
C ALA A 219 -32.11 -13.38 -10.03
N ARG A 220 -31.54 -14.51 -9.57
CA ARG A 220 -30.86 -14.59 -8.26
C ARG A 220 -29.58 -13.76 -8.23
N SER A 221 -28.77 -13.81 -9.29
CA SER A 221 -27.56 -12.99 -9.38
C SER A 221 -27.89 -11.49 -9.49
N ALA A 222 -28.96 -11.11 -10.20
CA ALA A 222 -29.39 -9.72 -10.26
C ALA A 222 -29.88 -9.21 -8.90
N THR A 223 -30.75 -9.96 -8.21
CA THR A 223 -31.21 -9.60 -6.85
C THR A 223 -30.05 -9.55 -5.86
N PHE A 224 -29.08 -10.45 -5.98
CA PHE A 224 -27.90 -10.45 -5.12
C PHE A 224 -26.95 -9.28 -5.39
N LEU A 225 -26.76 -8.89 -6.65
CA LEU A 225 -25.97 -7.70 -6.99
C LEU A 225 -26.70 -6.41 -6.61
N GLU A 226 -28.04 -6.38 -6.70
CA GLU A 226 -28.88 -5.29 -6.21
C GLU A 226 -28.76 -5.15 -4.68
N GLN A 227 -28.73 -6.27 -3.95
CA GLN A 227 -28.47 -6.29 -2.50
C GLN A 227 -27.08 -5.74 -2.15
N ILE A 228 -26.06 -6.03 -2.96
CA ILE A 228 -24.72 -5.48 -2.76
C ILE A 228 -24.70 -3.97 -3.10
N GLU A 229 -25.38 -3.55 -4.16
CA GLU A 229 -25.48 -2.14 -4.55
C GLU A 229 -26.23 -1.30 -3.51
N SER A 230 -27.28 -1.87 -2.90
CA SER A 230 -28.04 -1.25 -1.81
C SER A 230 -27.39 -1.41 -0.43
N ALA A 231 -26.25 -2.12 -0.35
CA ALA A 231 -25.55 -2.48 0.89
C ALA A 231 -26.44 -3.24 1.90
N GLU A 232 -27.39 -4.03 1.43
CA GLU A 232 -28.24 -4.91 2.26
C GLU A 232 -27.45 -6.06 2.90
N ASP A 233 -26.25 -6.36 2.40
CA ASP A 233 -25.33 -7.33 2.97
C ASP A 233 -24.38 -6.72 4.03
N HIS A 234 -24.52 -5.43 4.32
CA HIS A 234 -23.78 -4.74 5.36
C HIS A 234 -24.58 -4.70 6.67
N MET A 235 -23.85 -4.66 7.79
CA MET A 235 -24.41 -4.33 9.09
C MET A 235 -23.60 -3.20 9.74
N GLU A 236 -24.31 -2.14 10.11
CA GLU A 236 -23.69 -0.96 10.70
C GLU A 236 -23.12 -1.28 12.10
N PRO A 237 -21.94 -0.73 12.47
CA PRO A 237 -21.33 -0.95 13.77
C PRO A 237 -22.27 -0.68 14.95
N GLU A 238 -23.16 0.30 14.83
CA GLU A 238 -24.13 0.66 15.86
C GLU A 238 -25.16 -0.44 16.09
N GLU A 239 -25.63 -1.07 15.02
CA GLU A 239 -26.58 -2.18 15.09
C GLU A 239 -25.92 -3.40 15.73
N VAL A 240 -24.71 -3.77 15.28
CA VAL A 240 -23.95 -4.88 15.86
C VAL A 240 -23.71 -4.64 17.36
N ALA A 241 -23.29 -3.43 17.72
CA ALA A 241 -23.03 -3.07 19.12
C ALA A 241 -24.30 -3.16 19.98
N ASP A 242 -25.43 -2.64 19.49
CA ASP A 242 -26.72 -2.70 20.21
C ASP A 242 -27.20 -4.15 20.39
N ARG A 243 -27.12 -4.98 19.35
CA ARG A 243 -27.56 -6.39 19.38
C ARG A 243 -26.70 -7.23 20.32
N LEU A 244 -25.38 -7.03 20.31
CA LEU A 244 -24.46 -7.68 21.25
C LEU A 244 -24.73 -7.26 22.69
N MET A 245 -24.97 -5.97 22.95
CA MET A 245 -25.33 -5.48 24.30
C MET A 245 -26.66 -6.04 24.81
N GLN A 246 -27.60 -6.35 23.92
CA GLN A 246 -28.88 -6.99 24.25
C GLN A 246 -28.76 -8.51 24.46
N GLY A 247 -27.58 -9.10 24.21
CA GLY A 247 -27.35 -10.53 24.32
C GLY A 247 -28.11 -11.34 23.26
N ASP A 248 -28.25 -10.80 22.05
CA ASP A 248 -28.93 -11.46 20.94
C ASP A 248 -28.23 -12.78 20.58
N LYS A 249 -28.82 -13.91 21.02
CA LYS A 249 -28.34 -15.26 20.72
C LYS A 249 -28.48 -15.64 19.24
N GLY A 250 -29.23 -14.86 18.47
CA GLY A 250 -29.35 -14.99 17.04
C GLY A 250 -28.21 -14.33 16.26
N LEU A 251 -27.33 -13.54 16.89
CA LEU A 251 -26.19 -12.90 16.25
C LEU A 251 -24.88 -13.62 16.57
N MET A 252 -24.14 -14.01 15.53
CA MET A 252 -22.78 -14.53 15.64
C MET A 252 -21.82 -13.56 14.95
N LEU A 253 -21.03 -12.83 15.74
CA LEU A 253 -19.97 -11.98 15.22
C LEU A 253 -18.70 -12.81 15.03
N VAL A 254 -18.12 -12.81 13.83
CA VAL A 254 -16.99 -13.68 13.46
C VAL A 254 -15.80 -12.83 13.01
N ASP A 255 -14.69 -12.97 13.72
CA ASP A 255 -13.40 -12.40 13.33
C ASP A 255 -12.67 -13.39 12.42
N ILE A 256 -12.43 -12.97 11.18
CA ILE A 256 -11.82 -13.82 10.15
C ILE A 256 -10.30 -13.67 10.06
N ARG A 257 -9.70 -12.84 10.92
CA ARG A 257 -8.25 -12.63 10.98
C ARG A 257 -7.54 -13.86 11.56
N PRO A 258 -6.22 -14.00 11.35
CA PRO A 258 -5.43 -15.03 12.02
C PRO A 258 -5.64 -15.00 13.54
N ALA A 259 -5.58 -16.17 14.19
CA ALA A 259 -5.77 -16.30 15.63
C ALA A 259 -4.82 -15.40 16.44
N GLU A 260 -3.62 -15.17 15.91
CA GLU A 260 -2.64 -14.23 16.47
C GLU A 260 -3.21 -12.81 16.55
N GLU A 261 -3.76 -12.27 15.45
CA GLU A 261 -4.35 -10.92 15.42
C GLU A 261 -5.61 -10.81 16.29
N TYR A 262 -6.42 -11.86 16.33
CA TYR A 262 -7.60 -11.94 17.21
C TYR A 262 -7.21 -11.87 18.69
N ALA A 263 -6.17 -12.61 19.08
CA ALA A 263 -5.66 -12.61 20.45
C ALA A 263 -5.13 -11.23 20.89
N LEU A 264 -4.60 -10.44 19.95
CA LEU A 264 -4.12 -9.08 20.25
C LEU A 264 -5.26 -8.12 20.60
N SER A 265 -6.35 -8.14 19.84
CA SER A 265 -7.51 -7.27 20.03
C SER A 265 -8.65 -7.72 19.13
N HIS A 266 -9.84 -7.91 19.68
CA HIS A 266 -11.05 -8.26 18.93
C HIS A 266 -12.27 -7.58 19.57
N ILE A 267 -13.39 -7.54 18.86
CA ILE A 267 -14.66 -7.04 19.39
C ILE A 267 -15.18 -8.04 20.44
N ALA A 268 -15.46 -7.59 21.66
CA ALA A 268 -15.94 -8.46 22.73
C ALA A 268 -17.23 -9.19 22.31
N GLY A 269 -17.25 -10.51 22.46
CA GLY A 269 -18.35 -11.38 22.01
C GLY A 269 -18.18 -11.93 20.59
N ALA A 270 -17.12 -11.55 19.87
CA ALA A 270 -16.76 -12.19 18.61
C ALA A 270 -16.18 -13.60 18.82
N VAL A 271 -16.29 -14.44 17.79
CA VAL A 271 -15.63 -15.76 17.71
C VAL A 271 -14.57 -15.70 16.61
N ASN A 272 -13.37 -16.21 16.86
CA ASN A 272 -12.34 -16.31 15.82
C ASN A 272 -12.57 -17.54 14.93
N ILE A 273 -12.71 -17.31 13.64
CA ILE A 273 -12.70 -18.36 12.61
C ILE A 273 -11.84 -17.83 11.46
N PRO A 274 -10.55 -18.21 11.38
CA PRO A 274 -9.66 -17.76 10.32
C PRO A 274 -10.26 -17.99 8.94
N LEU A 275 -9.96 -17.08 8.00
CA LEU A 275 -10.53 -17.09 6.65
C LEU A 275 -10.49 -18.45 5.93
N SER A 276 -9.41 -19.23 6.13
CA SER A 276 -9.24 -20.57 5.55
C SER A 276 -10.25 -21.61 6.07
N ASP A 277 -10.73 -21.41 7.30
CA ASP A 277 -11.49 -22.42 8.05
C ASP A 277 -13.00 -22.15 8.00
N LEU A 278 -13.40 -20.96 7.54
CA LEU A 278 -14.80 -20.52 7.41
C LEU A 278 -15.71 -21.54 6.70
N PRO A 279 -15.35 -22.11 5.52
CA PRO A 279 -16.24 -23.03 4.82
C PRO A 279 -16.54 -24.30 5.63
N ALA A 280 -15.55 -24.82 6.36
CA ALA A 280 -15.70 -26.00 7.19
C ALA A 280 -16.48 -25.68 8.47
N ALA A 281 -16.12 -24.59 9.15
CA ALA A 281 -16.72 -24.17 10.41
C ALA A 281 -18.20 -23.78 10.28
N LEU A 282 -18.60 -23.19 9.15
CA LEU A 282 -19.98 -22.74 8.93
C LEU A 282 -20.86 -23.77 8.21
N SER A 283 -20.32 -24.91 7.76
CA SER A 283 -21.05 -25.91 6.96
C SER A 283 -22.40 -26.37 7.53
N GLY A 284 -22.56 -26.39 8.86
CA GLY A 284 -23.79 -26.76 9.57
C GLY A 284 -24.78 -25.60 9.85
N ASN A 285 -24.38 -24.34 9.65
CA ASN A 285 -25.13 -23.14 10.04
C ASN A 285 -25.82 -22.43 8.85
N LYS A 286 -26.20 -23.18 7.81
CA LYS A 286 -26.86 -22.60 6.62
C LYS A 286 -28.23 -22.02 6.98
N GLY A 287 -28.34 -20.69 6.97
CA GLY A 287 -29.60 -19.99 7.22
C GLY A 287 -30.06 -19.94 8.68
N GLN A 288 -29.19 -20.29 9.65
CA GLN A 288 -29.50 -20.20 11.08
C GLN A 288 -28.81 -18.98 11.71
N GLY A 289 -29.60 -18.07 12.28
CA GLY A 289 -29.10 -16.83 12.90
C GLY A 289 -28.53 -15.84 11.87
N THR A 290 -28.06 -14.70 12.36
CA THR A 290 -27.33 -13.67 11.61
C THR A 290 -25.84 -13.86 11.89
N ILE A 291 -25.03 -14.07 10.85
CA ILE A 291 -23.57 -14.13 11.00
C ILE A 291 -22.97 -12.85 10.43
N VAL A 292 -22.19 -12.11 11.22
CA VAL A 292 -21.52 -10.89 10.76
C VAL A 292 -20.02 -11.17 10.71
N LEU A 293 -19.41 -11.04 9.54
CA LEU A 293 -17.98 -11.21 9.33
C LEU A 293 -17.27 -9.87 9.45
N TYR A 294 -16.11 -9.86 10.11
CA TYR A 294 -15.23 -8.69 10.10
C TYR A 294 -13.76 -9.05 10.08
N SER A 295 -12.96 -8.11 9.59
CA SER A 295 -11.50 -8.08 9.63
C SER A 295 -11.05 -6.64 9.97
N ASN A 296 -9.79 -6.29 9.76
CA ASN A 296 -9.31 -4.91 9.96
C ASN A 296 -10.08 -3.90 9.07
N GLY A 297 -10.50 -4.33 7.87
CA GLY A 297 -11.40 -3.60 6.98
C GLY A 297 -12.38 -4.54 6.26
N MET A 298 -13.07 -4.06 5.23
CA MET A 298 -14.19 -4.78 4.60
C MET A 298 -13.79 -5.76 3.49
N THR A 299 -12.57 -5.68 2.94
CA THR A 299 -12.19 -6.45 1.74
C THR A 299 -12.27 -7.97 1.92
N HIS A 300 -11.61 -8.52 2.95
CA HIS A 300 -11.64 -9.96 3.19
C HIS A 300 -13.03 -10.46 3.63
N PRO A 301 -13.78 -9.76 4.51
CA PRO A 301 -15.17 -10.11 4.82
C PRO A 301 -16.08 -10.15 3.58
N ALA A 302 -15.95 -9.19 2.66
CA ALA A 302 -16.73 -9.16 1.42
C ALA A 302 -16.43 -10.38 0.53
N GLN A 303 -15.15 -10.68 0.32
CA GLN A 303 -14.73 -11.86 -0.44
C GLN A 303 -15.19 -13.18 0.21
N ALA A 304 -15.14 -13.26 1.54
CA ALA A 304 -15.63 -14.42 2.29
C ALA A 304 -17.14 -14.58 2.16
N ARG A 305 -17.90 -13.48 2.25
CA ARG A 305 -19.37 -13.45 2.10
C ARG A 305 -19.79 -13.85 0.68
N ASP A 306 -19.06 -13.41 -0.35
CA ASP A 306 -19.21 -13.85 -1.76
C ASP A 306 -19.00 -15.35 -1.91
N ALA A 307 -17.92 -15.88 -1.37
CA ALA A 307 -17.62 -17.32 -1.44
C ALA A 307 -18.68 -18.16 -0.71
N LEU A 308 -19.06 -17.76 0.51
CA LEU A 308 -20.07 -18.47 1.30
C LEU A 308 -21.47 -18.39 0.68
N ALA A 309 -21.84 -17.28 0.04
CA ALA A 309 -23.11 -17.15 -0.66
C ALA A 309 -23.23 -18.17 -1.81
N ARG A 310 -22.16 -18.37 -2.60
CA ARG A 310 -22.12 -19.42 -3.64
C ARG A 310 -22.22 -20.83 -3.08
N MET A 311 -21.85 -21.03 -1.82
CA MET A 311 -22.01 -22.29 -1.09
C MET A 311 -23.40 -22.46 -0.44
N GLY A 312 -24.30 -21.49 -0.65
CA GLY A 312 -25.69 -21.50 -0.20
C GLY A 312 -25.93 -20.85 1.16
N HIS A 313 -24.99 -20.04 1.67
CA HIS A 313 -25.21 -19.25 2.89
C HIS A 313 -25.93 -17.94 2.56
N THR A 314 -27.13 -17.73 3.12
CA THR A 314 -27.96 -16.53 2.86
C THR A 314 -28.02 -15.56 4.04
N ASN A 315 -27.32 -15.87 5.13
CA ASN A 315 -27.41 -15.17 6.42
C ASN A 315 -26.07 -14.57 6.88
N ILE A 316 -25.18 -14.29 5.93
CA ILE A 316 -23.85 -13.73 6.18
C ILE A 316 -23.86 -12.24 5.81
N TYR A 317 -23.47 -11.41 6.75
CA TYR A 317 -23.36 -9.96 6.64
C TYR A 317 -21.92 -9.52 6.87
N ILE A 318 -21.58 -8.32 6.44
CA ILE A 318 -20.26 -7.71 6.60
C ILE A 318 -20.38 -6.55 7.60
N LEU A 319 -19.46 -6.46 8.55
CA LEU A 319 -19.39 -5.29 9.42
C LEU A 319 -18.90 -4.07 8.61
N THR A 320 -19.74 -3.03 8.48
CA THR A 320 -19.38 -1.80 7.76
C THR A 320 -18.11 -1.19 8.36
N ASP A 321 -17.17 -0.83 7.49
CA ASP A 321 -15.84 -0.29 7.82
C ASP A 321 -14.93 -1.23 8.66
N GLY A 322 -15.35 -2.47 8.89
CA GLY A 322 -14.61 -3.48 9.64
C GLY A 322 -14.29 -3.08 11.09
N LEU A 323 -13.22 -3.65 11.63
CA LEU A 323 -12.77 -3.35 13.00
C LEU A 323 -12.38 -1.88 13.16
N VAL A 324 -11.75 -1.28 12.14
CA VAL A 324 -11.37 0.14 12.16
C VAL A 324 -12.61 1.03 12.29
N GLY A 325 -13.65 0.73 11.52
CA GLY A 325 -14.94 1.40 11.61
C GLY A 325 -15.63 1.26 12.95
N PHE A 326 -15.66 0.04 13.48
CA PHE A 326 -16.21 -0.22 14.81
C PHE A 326 -15.48 0.58 15.88
N VAL A 327 -14.15 0.65 15.82
CA VAL A 327 -13.36 1.46 16.74
C VAL A 327 -13.70 2.95 16.59
N ASP A 328 -13.78 3.49 15.37
CA ASP A 328 -14.05 4.90 15.15
C ASP A 328 -15.50 5.32 15.49
N ARG A 329 -16.48 4.45 15.24
CA ARG A 329 -17.90 4.78 15.39
C ARG A 329 -18.48 4.40 16.74
N ILE A 330 -17.99 3.32 17.36
CA ILE A 330 -18.50 2.78 18.62
C ILE A 330 -17.57 3.08 19.78
N LEU A 331 -16.26 2.81 19.62
CA LEU A 331 -15.31 2.92 20.73
C LEU A 331 -14.72 4.33 20.91
N LYS A 332 -14.72 5.16 19.86
CA LYS A 332 -14.28 6.55 19.92
C LYS A 332 -15.17 7.36 20.88
N PRO A 333 -14.59 8.05 21.88
CA PRO A 333 -15.31 8.99 22.74
C PRO A 333 -16.08 10.04 21.94
N ALA A 334 -17.23 10.49 22.48
CA ALA A 334 -17.96 11.63 21.91
C ALA A 334 -17.08 12.88 21.78
N SER A 335 -16.17 13.09 22.74
CA SER A 335 -15.22 14.22 22.77
C SER A 335 -14.12 14.18 21.70
N LEU A 336 -13.86 13.04 21.05
CA LEU A 336 -12.83 12.92 20.02
C LEU A 336 -13.38 13.01 18.58
N ARG A 337 -14.68 13.27 18.42
CA ARG A 337 -15.30 13.44 17.10
C ARG A 337 -15.25 14.91 16.68
N ALA A 338 -15.02 15.13 15.38
CA ALA A 338 -14.88 16.47 14.81
C ALA A 338 -16.18 17.29 14.88
N GLU A 339 -17.32 16.62 14.87
CA GLU A 339 -18.64 17.25 14.96
C GLU A 339 -19.24 17.11 16.36
N PRO A 340 -19.84 18.19 16.91
CA PRO A 340 -20.57 18.12 18.17
C PRO A 340 -21.73 17.13 18.09
N LEU A 341 -21.79 16.19 19.02
CA LEU A 341 -22.87 15.21 19.10
C LEU A 341 -24.01 15.71 19.99
N SER A 342 -25.23 15.25 19.70
CA SER A 342 -26.36 15.42 20.61
C SER A 342 -26.13 14.69 21.95
N ALA A 343 -26.81 15.15 23.00
CA ALA A 343 -26.72 14.53 24.33
C ALA A 343 -27.11 13.03 24.29
N ALA A 344 -28.19 12.70 23.57
CA ALA A 344 -28.66 11.32 23.40
C ALA A 344 -27.61 10.43 22.69
N ARG A 345 -26.95 10.96 21.65
CA ARG A 345 -25.91 10.19 20.93
C ARG A 345 -24.66 10.00 21.80
N THR A 346 -24.30 11.01 22.58
CA THR A 346 -23.18 10.96 23.54
C THR A 346 -23.40 9.89 24.60
N GLU A 347 -24.60 9.83 25.18
CA GLU A 347 -24.98 8.80 26.16
C GLU A 347 -24.89 7.40 25.57
N LYS A 348 -25.41 7.21 24.34
CA LYS A 348 -25.34 5.92 23.63
C LYS A 348 -23.91 5.45 23.39
N ILE A 349 -23.03 6.35 22.94
CA ILE A 349 -21.61 6.05 22.75
C ILE A 349 -20.93 5.68 24.07
N ASN A 350 -21.23 6.39 25.16
CA ASN A 350 -20.66 6.07 26.46
C ASN A 350 -21.13 4.70 26.96
N ALA A 351 -22.38 4.32 26.69
CA ALA A 351 -22.91 2.99 27.01
C ALA A 351 -22.20 1.88 26.21
N TRP A 352 -22.04 2.03 24.89
CA TRP A 352 -21.28 1.09 24.07
C TRP A 352 -19.85 0.95 24.57
N ARG A 353 -19.16 2.07 24.79
CA ARG A 353 -17.79 2.06 25.31
C ARG A 353 -17.69 1.33 26.63
N LYS A 354 -18.59 1.57 27.58
CA LYS A 354 -18.59 0.86 28.86
C LYS A 354 -18.71 -0.65 28.71
N HIS A 355 -19.51 -1.12 27.75
CA HIS A 355 -19.73 -2.53 27.51
C HIS A 355 -18.54 -3.20 26.79
N PHE A 356 -18.01 -2.57 25.75
CA PHE A 356 -16.94 -3.13 24.91
C PHE A 356 -15.51 -2.77 25.37
N ALA A 357 -15.33 -1.90 26.36
CA ALA A 357 -14.01 -1.50 26.89
C ALA A 357 -13.48 -2.39 28.02
N ALA A 358 -14.05 -3.58 28.24
CA ALA A 358 -13.47 -4.58 29.14
C ALA A 358 -12.47 -5.46 28.36
N PRO A 359 -11.29 -5.80 28.94
CA PRO A 359 -10.36 -6.73 28.30
C PRO A 359 -11.01 -8.12 28.16
N ALA A 360 -10.56 -8.87 27.14
CA ALA A 360 -10.96 -10.24 26.87
C ALA A 360 -10.92 -11.13 28.13
N SER A 361 -11.80 -12.14 28.13
CA SER A 361 -12.11 -13.02 29.26
C SER A 361 -10.87 -13.59 29.99
N PRO A 362 -10.90 -13.79 31.32
CA PRO A 362 -9.78 -14.32 32.12
C PRO A 362 -9.23 -15.69 31.71
N ALA A 363 -9.95 -16.42 30.85
CA ALA A 363 -9.59 -17.78 30.43
C ALA A 363 -8.46 -17.83 29.39
N GLU A 364 -8.18 -16.73 28.68
CA GLU A 364 -7.14 -16.68 27.63
C GLU A 364 -5.82 -16.07 28.11
N ALA A 365 -5.81 -15.36 29.25
CA ALA A 365 -4.60 -14.83 29.90
C ALA A 365 -3.70 -15.92 30.51
N ALA A 366 -4.11 -17.19 30.48
CA ALA A 366 -3.39 -18.30 31.08
C ALA A 366 -2.36 -18.98 30.15
N ALA A 367 -2.28 -18.60 28.85
CA ALA A 367 -1.46 -19.30 27.87
C ALA A 367 -0.17 -18.58 27.43
N GLU A 368 0.07 -17.33 27.82
CA GLU A 368 1.30 -16.62 27.48
C GLU A 368 2.16 -16.39 28.72
N GLY A 369 3.44 -16.75 28.64
CA GLY A 369 4.40 -16.61 29.74
C GLY A 369 4.32 -15.21 30.33
N SER A 370 3.86 -15.12 31.58
CA SER A 370 3.62 -13.86 32.27
C SER A 370 4.88 -13.00 32.27
N LEU A 371 4.86 -11.87 31.55
CA LEU A 371 5.88 -10.83 31.69
C LEU A 371 5.97 -10.46 33.17
N PRO A 372 7.14 -10.61 33.80
CA PRO A 372 7.28 -10.26 35.21
C PRO A 372 7.01 -8.77 35.39
N ILE A 373 6.18 -8.45 36.39
CA ILE A 373 5.88 -7.07 36.78
C ILE A 373 7.19 -6.33 37.04
N SER A 374 7.37 -5.19 36.36
CA SER A 374 8.57 -4.37 36.52
C SER A 374 8.80 -3.98 37.98
N GLN A 375 10.07 -3.92 38.38
CA GLN A 375 10.49 -3.49 39.72
C GLN A 375 10.94 -2.02 39.67
N PRO A 376 10.72 -1.23 40.73
CA PRO A 376 11.03 0.20 40.76
C PRO A 376 12.54 0.46 40.95
N THR A 377 13.35 -0.05 40.03
CA THR A 377 14.81 0.09 40.06
C THR A 377 15.20 1.51 39.66
N PRO A 378 16.04 2.20 40.44
CA PRO A 378 16.59 3.50 40.05
C PRO A 378 17.33 3.40 38.71
N PRO A 379 16.96 4.20 37.70
CA PRO A 379 17.58 4.17 36.38
C PRO A 379 18.98 4.80 36.41
N VAL A 380 19.84 4.33 35.50
CA VAL A 380 21.11 4.96 35.14
C VAL A 380 20.87 5.85 33.93
N TRP A 381 21.41 7.07 33.96
CA TRP A 381 21.21 8.06 32.90
C TRP A 381 22.47 8.30 32.07
N PRO A 382 22.37 8.41 30.74
CA PRO A 382 21.23 7.99 29.94
C PRO A 382 21.04 6.46 29.95
N GLY A 383 19.81 5.96 29.82
CA GLY A 383 19.58 4.51 29.89
C GLY A 383 18.13 4.04 29.85
N LEU A 384 17.88 2.85 30.38
CA LEU A 384 16.53 2.26 30.47
C LEU A 384 15.82 2.66 31.75
N VAL A 385 14.51 2.85 31.64
CA VAL A 385 13.61 3.19 32.75
C VAL A 385 12.56 2.10 32.86
N GLU A 386 12.39 1.53 34.05
CA GLU A 386 11.33 0.53 34.29
C GLU A 386 9.97 1.21 34.54
N PRO A 387 8.85 0.64 34.04
CA PRO A 387 7.50 1.18 34.26
C PRO A 387 7.15 1.43 35.74
N ALA A 388 7.61 0.55 36.64
CA ALA A 388 7.43 0.71 38.08
C ALA A 388 8.11 1.96 38.65
N TRP A 389 9.33 2.27 38.20
CA TRP A 389 10.02 3.48 38.63
C TRP A 389 9.29 4.72 38.13
N LEU A 390 8.92 4.75 36.84
CA LEU A 390 8.20 5.89 36.27
C LEU A 390 6.89 6.11 37.01
N SER A 391 6.12 5.04 37.26
CA SER A 391 4.85 5.11 37.99
C SER A 391 4.96 5.67 39.41
N GLN A 392 6.06 5.43 40.11
CA GLN A 392 6.30 5.98 41.45
C GLN A 392 6.74 7.45 41.43
N ASN A 393 7.31 7.90 40.31
CA ASN A 393 7.84 9.25 40.16
C ASN A 393 6.95 10.17 39.32
N LEU A 394 5.79 9.68 38.84
CA LEU A 394 4.80 10.49 38.13
C LEU A 394 4.36 11.68 38.98
N GLY A 395 4.23 12.84 38.35
CA GLY A 395 3.85 14.10 39.00
C GLY A 395 5.00 14.83 39.70
N SER A 396 6.20 14.26 39.75
CA SER A 396 7.39 14.99 40.23
C SER A 396 7.70 16.15 39.28
N PRO A 397 7.98 17.36 39.79
CA PRO A 397 8.19 18.55 38.94
C PRO A 397 9.43 18.45 38.04
N GLU A 398 10.38 17.57 38.39
CA GLU A 398 11.60 17.30 37.63
C GLU A 398 11.44 16.19 36.59
N VAL A 399 10.34 15.42 36.57
CA VAL A 399 10.15 14.31 35.63
C VAL A 399 9.26 14.76 34.48
N ARG A 400 9.78 14.68 33.27
CA ARG A 400 9.09 14.98 32.01
C ARG A 400 8.91 13.68 31.24
N VAL A 401 7.68 13.39 30.85
CA VAL A 401 7.36 12.20 30.04
C VAL A 401 7.10 12.65 28.62
N ILE A 402 7.72 11.99 27.65
CA ILE A 402 7.48 12.22 26.23
C ILE A 402 7.03 10.91 25.63
N GLU A 403 5.83 10.88 25.08
CA GLU A 403 5.32 9.74 24.32
C GLU A 403 5.62 9.91 22.83
N ILE A 404 6.14 8.84 22.24
CA ILE A 404 6.55 8.75 20.85
C ILE A 404 5.65 7.74 20.16
N ARG A 405 4.43 8.19 19.86
CA ARG A 405 3.41 7.37 19.23
C ARG A 405 2.43 8.22 18.41
N PRO A 406 1.62 7.61 17.53
CA PRO A 406 0.64 8.35 16.75
C PRO A 406 -0.28 9.20 17.63
N GLN A 407 -0.43 10.48 17.28
CA GLN A 407 -1.23 11.46 18.02
C GLN A 407 -2.65 10.95 18.37
N PRO A 408 -3.39 10.23 17.49
CA PRO A 408 -4.70 9.69 17.85
C PRO A 408 -4.69 8.73 19.03
N GLN A 409 -3.65 7.89 19.16
CA GLN A 409 -3.49 6.96 20.27
C GLN A 409 -3.11 7.69 21.56
N TYR A 410 -2.25 8.70 21.46
CA TYR A 410 -1.95 9.59 22.59
C TYR A 410 -3.20 10.28 23.13
N ASN A 411 -4.03 10.81 22.25
CA ASN A 411 -5.26 11.51 22.63
C ASN A 411 -6.32 10.59 23.27
N SER A 412 -6.32 9.28 22.98
CA SER A 412 -7.30 8.33 23.53
C SER A 412 -6.94 7.79 24.92
N GLY A 413 -5.70 8.03 25.37
CA GLY A 413 -5.27 7.77 26.75
C GLY A 413 -3.77 7.59 26.83
N HIS A 414 -3.08 8.47 27.57
CA HIS A 414 -1.63 8.58 27.72
C HIS A 414 -1.20 8.58 29.18
N ILE A 415 0.10 8.45 29.45
CA ILE A 415 0.70 8.53 30.77
C ILE A 415 0.49 9.95 31.33
N PRO A 416 -0.01 10.10 32.57
CA PRO A 416 -0.24 11.42 33.17
C PRO A 416 0.95 12.37 33.08
N GLY A 417 0.71 13.57 32.53
CA GLY A 417 1.74 14.59 32.36
C GLY A 417 2.64 14.42 31.12
N ALA A 418 2.43 13.38 30.31
CA ALA A 418 3.22 13.16 29.10
C ALA A 418 2.89 14.14 27.99
N VAL A 419 3.88 14.58 27.22
CA VAL A 419 3.71 15.31 25.95
C VAL A 419 3.92 14.37 24.77
N CYS A 420 3.24 14.60 23.65
CA CYS A 420 3.38 13.77 22.45
C CYS A 420 4.36 14.38 21.46
N VAL A 421 5.29 13.58 20.92
CA VAL A 421 6.25 14.00 19.90
C VAL A 421 6.31 12.96 18.78
N SER A 422 6.15 13.42 17.53
CA SER A 422 6.51 12.61 16.37
C SER A 422 8.02 12.71 16.11
N PRO A 423 8.74 11.58 15.89
CA PRO A 423 10.15 11.63 15.52
C PRO A 423 10.42 12.47 14.26
N GLU A 424 9.46 12.53 13.33
CA GLU A 424 9.59 13.32 12.11
C GLU A 424 9.66 14.82 12.38
N ASN A 425 9.08 15.30 13.49
CA ASN A 425 9.18 16.70 13.86
C ASN A 425 10.64 17.10 14.14
N LEU A 426 11.48 16.16 14.58
CA LEU A 426 12.89 16.37 14.90
C LEU A 426 13.79 16.18 13.68
N ARG A 427 13.23 15.77 12.53
CA ARG A 427 13.98 15.52 11.29
C ARG A 427 13.70 16.55 10.22
N GLY A 428 14.57 16.64 9.23
CA GLY A 428 14.40 17.52 8.09
C GLY A 428 15.51 17.39 7.05
N VAL A 429 15.58 18.37 6.14
CA VAL A 429 16.66 18.50 5.17
C VAL A 429 17.81 19.26 5.81
N VAL A 430 18.97 18.62 5.95
CA VAL A 430 20.19 19.24 6.49
C VAL A 430 21.31 19.06 5.48
N GLY A 431 21.89 20.16 5.01
CA GLY A 431 22.98 20.11 4.02
C GLY A 431 22.59 19.46 2.68
N GLY A 432 21.31 19.49 2.31
CA GLY A 432 20.77 18.84 1.10
C GLY A 432 20.41 17.36 1.27
N VAL A 433 20.60 16.79 2.46
CA VAL A 433 20.23 15.40 2.77
C VAL A 433 18.92 15.40 3.56
N SER A 434 17.91 14.67 3.05
CA SER A 434 16.61 14.50 3.69
C SER A 434 16.66 13.55 4.89
N SER A 435 15.66 13.64 5.76
CA SER A 435 15.47 12.74 6.91
C SER A 435 16.64 12.73 7.92
N MET A 436 17.42 13.79 7.96
CA MET A 436 18.48 14.02 8.96
C MET A 436 17.88 14.56 10.25
N LEU A 437 18.45 14.20 11.40
CA LEU A 437 18.10 14.87 12.65
C LEU A 437 18.51 16.35 12.59
N LYS A 438 17.64 17.25 13.07
CA LYS A 438 17.86 18.70 12.96
C LYS A 438 19.12 19.15 13.74
N PRO A 439 19.71 20.31 13.39
CA PRO A 439 20.81 20.90 14.16
C PRO A 439 20.40 21.25 15.60
N ALA A 440 21.38 21.28 16.51
CA ALA A 440 21.16 21.48 17.95
C ALA A 440 20.33 22.73 18.30
N HIS A 441 20.51 23.85 17.58
CA HIS A 441 19.73 25.07 17.84
C HIS A 441 18.22 24.89 17.58
N LEU A 442 17.83 24.18 16.51
CA LEU A 442 16.41 23.92 16.24
C LEU A 442 15.82 22.92 17.23
N LEU A 443 16.62 21.91 17.62
CA LEU A 443 16.20 20.94 18.64
C LEU A 443 16.00 21.61 20.01
N ALA A 444 16.88 22.55 20.37
CA ALA A 444 16.76 23.33 21.60
C ALA A 444 15.47 24.17 21.62
N GLU A 445 15.10 24.82 20.51
CA GLU A 445 13.81 25.53 20.39
C GLU A 445 12.62 24.58 20.57
N MET A 446 12.65 23.40 19.95
CA MET A 446 11.57 22.41 20.10
C MET A 446 11.45 21.90 21.53
N VAL A 447 12.57 21.65 22.21
CA VAL A 447 12.62 21.26 23.63
C VAL A 447 12.14 22.40 24.53
N SER A 448 12.40 23.66 24.12
CA SER A 448 11.93 24.84 24.84
C SER A 448 10.40 24.93 24.86
N LEU A 449 9.75 24.68 23.72
CA LEU A 449 8.30 24.63 23.59
C LEU A 449 7.65 23.51 24.42
N MET A 450 8.41 22.46 24.74
CA MET A 450 7.98 21.39 25.64
C MET A 450 8.17 21.72 27.13
N GLY A 451 8.69 22.91 27.46
CA GLY A 451 8.89 23.36 28.84
C GLY A 451 9.95 22.58 29.62
N ILE A 452 10.81 21.84 28.91
CA ILE A 452 11.84 20.99 29.51
C ILE A 452 13.03 21.85 29.91
N ARG A 453 13.57 21.58 31.10
CA ARG A 453 14.77 22.25 31.62
C ARG A 453 16.00 21.34 31.52
N PRO A 454 17.23 21.88 31.47
CA PRO A 454 18.45 21.07 31.48
C PRO A 454 18.60 20.10 32.67
N THR A 455 17.96 20.42 33.79
CA THR A 455 17.98 19.62 35.03
C THR A 455 16.90 18.55 35.08
N ASP A 456 15.88 18.65 34.22
CA ASP A 456 14.75 17.73 34.20
C ASP A 456 15.22 16.32 33.81
N THR A 457 14.51 15.31 34.28
CA THR A 457 14.64 13.93 33.85
C THR A 457 13.61 13.64 32.79
N VAL A 458 14.05 13.29 31.58
CA VAL A 458 13.18 13.02 30.44
C VAL A 458 13.01 11.51 30.23
N VAL A 459 11.78 11.02 30.35
CA VAL A 459 11.44 9.62 30.06
C VAL A 459 10.73 9.53 28.71
N LEU A 460 11.37 8.83 27.78
CA LEU A 460 10.92 8.62 26.40
C LEU A 460 10.15 7.31 26.32
N VAL A 461 8.90 7.38 25.88
CA VAL A 461 7.97 6.26 25.88
C VAL A 461 7.62 5.92 24.44
N PRO A 462 8.32 4.96 23.81
CA PRO A 462 7.97 4.46 22.48
C PRO A 462 6.68 3.62 22.54
N ASP A 463 6.06 3.43 21.38
CA ASP A 463 5.01 2.42 21.20
C ASP A 463 5.63 1.05 20.88
N ASP A 464 5.40 0.49 19.69
CA ASP A 464 5.95 -0.79 19.23
C ASP A 464 7.39 -0.66 18.68
N LYS A 465 7.73 0.51 18.13
CA LYS A 465 9.02 0.83 17.50
C LYS A 465 9.98 1.50 18.46
N LEU A 466 10.87 0.72 19.04
CA LEU A 466 11.92 1.22 19.94
C LEU A 466 12.80 2.28 19.28
N GLN A 467 13.10 2.12 17.98
CA GLN A 467 13.94 3.05 17.23
C GLN A 467 13.37 4.48 17.22
N ASP A 468 12.05 4.65 17.25
CA ASP A 468 11.41 5.97 17.30
C ASP A 468 11.77 6.71 18.60
N GLY A 469 11.69 6.01 19.73
CA GLY A 469 12.11 6.53 21.04
C GLY A 469 13.61 6.82 21.09
N THR A 470 14.45 5.94 20.53
CA THR A 470 15.91 6.14 20.50
C THR A 470 16.33 7.31 19.60
N LEU A 471 15.59 7.61 18.54
CA LEU A 471 15.86 8.77 17.68
C LEU A 471 15.57 10.07 18.42
N VAL A 472 14.48 10.12 19.19
CA VAL A 472 14.22 11.24 20.10
C VAL A 472 15.33 11.33 21.16
N ALA A 473 15.83 10.19 21.66
CA ALA A 473 16.96 10.15 22.59
C ALA A 473 18.24 10.77 21.97
N MET A 474 18.50 10.53 20.68
CA MET A 474 19.61 11.17 19.96
C MET A 474 19.45 12.70 19.88
N ALA A 475 18.22 13.22 19.82
CA ALA A 475 17.98 14.66 19.88
C ALA A 475 18.38 15.25 21.24
N PHE A 476 18.02 14.57 22.34
CA PHE A 476 18.44 14.96 23.69
C PHE A 476 19.96 14.88 23.87
N ALA A 477 20.59 13.81 23.37
CA ALA A 477 22.04 13.67 23.37
C ALA A 477 22.73 14.80 22.57
N ARG A 478 22.20 15.16 21.40
CA ARG A 478 22.76 16.21 20.53
C ARG A 478 22.69 17.60 21.16
N ILE A 479 21.68 17.88 21.97
CA ILE A 479 21.58 19.14 22.73
C ILE A 479 22.27 19.08 24.10
N GLY A 480 23.01 18.00 24.39
CA GLY A 480 23.74 17.84 25.65
C GLY A 480 22.86 17.63 26.88
N HIS A 481 21.63 17.16 26.72
CA HIS A 481 20.79 16.78 27.85
C HIS A 481 21.24 15.42 28.40
N GLU A 482 21.57 15.35 29.69
CA GLU A 482 22.21 14.16 30.28
C GLU A 482 21.22 13.18 30.94
N ARG A 483 20.09 13.70 31.44
CA ARG A 483 19.12 12.92 32.23
C ARG A 483 17.95 12.45 31.38
N PHE A 484 18.20 11.61 30.37
CA PHE A 484 17.13 11.01 29.56
C PHE A 484 17.18 9.49 29.54
N GLY A 485 16.04 8.83 29.40
CA GLY A 485 16.00 7.38 29.24
C GLY A 485 14.74 6.87 28.57
N ILE A 486 14.77 5.62 28.15
CA ILE A 486 13.69 4.97 27.39
C ILE A 486 12.91 4.03 28.30
N LEU A 487 11.59 4.12 28.26
CA LEU A 487 10.71 3.22 29.02
C LEU A 487 10.82 1.79 28.45
N ASN A 488 11.31 0.87 29.27
CA ASN A 488 11.50 -0.52 28.89
C ASN A 488 10.15 -1.21 28.63
N GLY A 489 9.93 -1.67 27.40
CA GLY A 489 8.65 -2.23 26.96
C GLY A 489 7.62 -1.18 26.49
N GLY A 490 7.98 0.10 26.50
CA GLY A 490 7.16 1.18 25.97
C GLY A 490 5.77 1.31 26.60
N PHE A 491 4.86 1.95 25.87
CA PHE A 491 3.47 2.16 26.30
C PHE A 491 2.70 0.83 26.44
N GLN A 492 3.01 -0.17 25.61
CA GLN A 492 2.33 -1.47 25.66
C GLN A 492 2.54 -2.19 27.00
N ARG A 493 3.78 -2.20 27.53
CA ARG A 493 4.05 -2.75 28.87
C ARG A 493 3.38 -1.94 29.97
N TRP A 494 3.31 -0.62 29.83
CA TRP A 494 2.63 0.25 30.80
C TRP A 494 1.15 -0.12 30.97
N ILE A 495 0.45 -0.36 29.85
CA ILE A 495 -0.96 -0.79 29.84
C ILE A 495 -1.13 -2.21 30.38
N LEU A 496 -0.26 -3.15 29.97
CA LEU A 496 -0.32 -4.53 30.45
C LEU A 496 -0.12 -4.64 31.97
N GLU A 497 0.74 -3.79 32.53
CA GLU A 497 0.93 -3.68 33.98
C GLU A 497 -0.18 -2.88 34.69
N LYS A 498 -1.26 -2.52 33.97
CA LYS A 498 -2.45 -1.82 34.49
C LYS A 498 -2.12 -0.50 35.18
N ARG A 499 -1.15 0.24 34.64
CA ARG A 499 -0.70 1.52 35.21
C ARG A 499 -1.60 2.68 34.80
N PRO A 500 -1.61 3.79 35.56
CA PRO A 500 -2.52 4.90 35.31
C PRO A 500 -2.36 5.51 33.92
N VAL A 501 -3.48 5.85 33.29
CA VAL A 501 -3.55 6.64 32.07
C VAL A 501 -4.57 7.75 32.23
N THR A 502 -4.41 8.83 31.47
CA THR A 502 -5.30 9.99 31.44
C THR A 502 -5.53 10.44 30.00
N THR A 503 -6.56 11.26 29.79
CA THR A 503 -6.78 12.02 28.55
C THR A 503 -6.56 13.52 28.76
N GLU A 504 -6.21 13.94 29.97
CA GLU A 504 -5.94 15.33 30.31
C GLU A 504 -4.59 15.77 29.77
N LEU A 505 -4.60 16.71 28.82
CA LEU A 505 -3.38 17.26 28.23
C LEU A 505 -2.60 18.09 29.27
N PRO A 506 -1.26 17.93 29.34
CA PRO A 506 -0.46 18.72 30.26
C PRO A 506 -0.46 20.19 29.85
N GLN A 507 -0.51 21.08 30.84
CA GLN A 507 -0.23 22.50 30.65
C GLN A 507 1.29 22.69 30.62
N VAL A 508 1.81 23.04 29.45
CA VAL A 508 3.24 23.25 29.24
C VAL A 508 3.54 24.74 29.22
N GLN A 509 4.41 25.19 30.13
CA GLN A 509 4.99 26.53 30.09
C GLN A 509 6.34 26.45 29.40
N GLU A 510 6.51 27.23 28.34
CA GLU A 510 7.77 27.31 27.59
C GLU A 510 8.95 27.66 28.52
N PHE A 511 10.09 27.02 28.30
CA PHE A 511 11.34 27.32 28.98
C PHE A 511 12.46 27.44 27.95
N ARG A 512 13.22 28.55 27.94
CA ARG A 512 14.31 28.72 26.98
C ARG A 512 15.47 27.75 27.28
N TYR A 513 15.57 26.68 26.49
CA TYR A 513 16.64 25.70 26.58
C TYR A 513 17.95 26.24 25.97
N PRO A 514 19.12 26.06 26.61
CA PRO A 514 20.38 26.54 26.09
C PRO A 514 20.80 25.81 24.81
N VAL A 515 21.32 26.57 23.84
CA VAL A 515 21.85 25.98 22.59
C VAL A 515 23.21 25.34 22.87
N ALA A 516 23.29 24.04 22.65
CA ALA A 516 24.55 23.28 22.73
C ALA A 516 25.44 23.51 21.50
N PRO A 517 26.78 23.36 21.65
CA PRO A 517 27.68 23.25 20.49
C PRO A 517 27.34 22.01 19.65
N PRO A 518 27.86 21.90 18.42
CA PRO A 518 27.74 20.68 17.62
C PRO A 518 28.19 19.44 18.40
N ASP A 519 27.44 18.35 18.25
CA ASP A 519 27.76 17.11 18.94
C ASP A 519 29.04 16.45 18.38
N GLY A 520 29.72 15.68 19.23
CA GLY A 520 30.97 14.99 18.86
C GLY A 520 30.79 13.57 18.34
N PHE A 521 29.56 13.05 18.27
CA PHE A 521 29.30 11.65 17.91
C PHE A 521 28.72 11.50 16.49
N THR A 522 28.16 12.54 15.90
CA THR A 522 27.64 12.52 14.53
C THR A 522 28.79 12.68 13.54
N VAL A 523 28.91 11.77 12.59
CA VAL A 523 29.94 11.81 11.54
C VAL A 523 29.36 12.13 10.17
N THR A 524 30.14 12.81 9.35
CA THR A 524 29.83 13.10 7.94
C THR A 524 30.30 11.98 7.03
N TYR A 525 29.78 11.89 5.80
CA TYR A 525 30.26 10.93 4.81
C TYR A 525 31.77 11.01 4.56
N ARG A 526 32.38 12.20 4.66
CA ARG A 526 33.84 12.38 4.49
C ARG A 526 34.63 11.71 5.61
N GLN A 527 34.17 11.83 6.84
CA GLN A 527 34.79 11.18 8.01
C GLN A 527 34.59 9.66 7.95
N VAL A 528 33.46 9.19 7.44
CA VAL A 528 33.23 7.76 7.17
C VAL A 528 34.19 7.26 6.09
N LEU A 529 34.30 7.96 4.96
CA LEU A 529 35.23 7.63 3.87
C LEU A 529 36.69 7.61 4.32
N GLU A 530 37.11 8.58 5.15
CA GLU A 530 38.45 8.60 5.74
C GLU A 530 38.68 7.40 6.65
N SER A 531 37.66 7.01 7.42
CA SER A 531 37.74 5.87 8.33
C SER A 531 37.87 4.52 7.62
N LEU A 532 37.48 4.41 6.34
CA LEU A 532 37.75 3.21 5.52
C LEU A 532 39.24 2.93 5.34
N LYS A 533 40.10 3.93 5.51
CA LYS A 533 41.56 3.78 5.41
C LYS A 533 42.20 3.32 6.73
N ALA A 534 41.45 3.36 7.83
CA ALA A 534 41.95 3.02 9.16
C ALA A 534 41.61 1.56 9.50
N PRO A 535 42.61 0.67 9.64
CA PRO A 535 42.37 -0.77 9.82
C PRO A 535 41.63 -1.12 11.12
N ASP A 536 41.68 -0.25 12.12
CA ASP A 536 41.08 -0.48 13.44
C ASP A 536 39.67 0.11 13.59
N THR A 537 39.06 0.61 12.50
CA THR A 537 37.68 1.10 12.54
C THR A 537 36.69 0.01 12.17
N VAL A 538 35.65 -0.16 12.98
CA VAL A 538 34.51 -1.03 12.67
C VAL A 538 33.34 -0.18 12.18
N ILE A 539 32.78 -0.52 11.02
CA ILE A 539 31.53 0.07 10.54
C ILE A 539 30.44 -0.99 10.68
N ILE A 540 29.32 -0.64 11.31
CA ILE A 540 28.17 -1.54 11.50
C ILE A 540 27.00 -1.03 10.66
N ASP A 541 26.56 -1.86 9.73
CA ASP A 541 25.35 -1.63 8.94
C ASP A 541 24.18 -2.38 9.59
N VAL A 542 23.23 -1.62 10.14
CA VAL A 542 22.11 -2.20 10.89
C VAL A 542 20.85 -2.43 10.05
N ARG A 543 20.95 -2.33 8.73
CA ARG A 543 19.84 -2.65 7.83
C ARG A 543 19.59 -4.17 7.77
N PRO A 544 18.37 -4.61 7.39
CA PRO A 544 18.13 -6.01 7.04
C PRO A 544 19.12 -6.51 5.98
N THR A 545 19.48 -7.79 6.05
CA THR A 545 20.55 -8.38 5.25
C THR A 545 20.31 -8.23 3.75
N GLU A 546 19.07 -8.29 3.26
CA GLU A 546 18.77 -8.14 1.83
C GLU A 546 19.15 -6.76 1.26
N PHE A 547 19.17 -5.71 2.09
CA PHE A 547 19.63 -4.38 1.69
C PHE A 547 21.16 -4.27 1.71
N TYR A 548 21.79 -4.92 2.69
CA TYR A 548 23.24 -4.98 2.81
C TYR A 548 23.88 -5.69 1.61
N THR A 549 23.33 -6.83 1.19
CA THR A 549 23.84 -7.59 0.02
C THR A 549 23.42 -6.99 -1.32
N GLY A 550 22.65 -5.90 -1.33
CA GLY A 550 22.11 -5.30 -2.56
C GLY A 550 21.04 -6.13 -3.30
N GLN A 551 20.47 -7.17 -2.67
CA GLN A 551 19.36 -7.94 -3.24
C GLN A 551 18.08 -7.09 -3.32
N LYS A 552 17.86 -6.27 -2.30
CA LYS A 552 16.79 -5.28 -2.27
C LYS A 552 17.37 -3.88 -2.39
N VAL A 553 16.85 -3.09 -3.32
CA VAL A 553 17.35 -1.75 -3.62
C VAL A 553 16.20 -0.75 -3.55
N GLU A 554 16.29 0.17 -2.58
CA GLU A 554 15.34 1.28 -2.39
C GLU A 554 16.01 2.66 -2.52
N GLU A 555 17.33 2.69 -2.70
CA GLU A 555 18.13 3.91 -2.85
C GLU A 555 18.82 3.92 -4.22
N ALA A 556 19.52 5.01 -4.57
CA ALA A 556 20.17 5.17 -5.88
C ALA A 556 21.12 4.03 -6.27
N ARG A 557 21.69 3.33 -5.28
CA ARG A 557 22.58 2.17 -5.45
C ARG A 557 22.25 1.11 -4.39
N GLY A 558 22.30 -0.16 -4.80
CA GLY A 558 22.28 -1.31 -3.89
C GLY A 558 23.65 -1.56 -3.27
N GLY A 559 23.70 -2.38 -2.21
CA GLY A 559 24.94 -2.75 -1.52
C GLY A 559 25.11 -2.02 -0.19
N HIS A 560 26.35 -1.96 0.28
CA HIS A 560 26.75 -1.39 1.56
C HIS A 560 28.10 -0.63 1.48
N ILE A 561 28.44 0.05 2.58
CA ILE A 561 29.71 0.76 2.72
C ILE A 561 30.84 -0.27 2.85
N PRO A 562 31.93 -0.17 2.07
CA PRO A 562 32.99 -1.17 2.07
C PRO A 562 33.51 -1.54 3.47
N GLY A 563 33.68 -2.83 3.73
CA GLY A 563 34.15 -3.36 5.01
C GLY A 563 33.15 -3.31 6.16
N ALA A 564 31.94 -2.76 5.96
CA ALA A 564 30.91 -2.74 6.99
C ALA A 564 30.45 -4.15 7.37
N LYS A 565 30.21 -4.38 8.65
CA LYS A 565 29.66 -5.61 9.22
C LYS A 565 28.14 -5.46 9.34
N ASN A 566 27.39 -6.39 8.74
CA ASN A 566 25.94 -6.38 8.87
C ASN A 566 25.50 -6.92 10.24
N ARG A 567 24.68 -6.15 10.95
CA ARG A 567 23.97 -6.59 12.14
C ARG A 567 22.62 -5.88 12.22
N PRO A 568 21.55 -6.45 11.64
CA PRO A 568 20.21 -5.88 11.68
C PRO A 568 19.79 -5.40 13.08
N TYR A 569 19.25 -4.17 13.18
CA TYR A 569 18.80 -3.59 14.45
C TYR A 569 17.74 -4.43 15.17
N THR A 570 16.97 -5.24 14.42
CA THR A 570 15.98 -6.17 14.96
C THR A 570 16.58 -7.22 15.89
N GLU A 571 17.88 -7.49 15.76
CA GLU A 571 18.58 -8.43 16.64
C GLU A 571 18.89 -7.88 18.04
N ASP A 572 18.67 -6.58 18.29
CA ASP A 572 18.87 -5.97 19.61
C ASP A 572 17.66 -6.12 20.54
N VAL A 573 16.52 -6.50 19.97
CA VAL A 573 15.23 -6.57 20.67
C VAL A 573 14.66 -7.98 20.69
N SER A 574 13.79 -8.22 21.66
CA SER A 574 12.95 -9.41 21.78
C SER A 574 11.51 -8.97 21.97
N ARG A 575 10.56 -9.76 21.47
CA ARG A 575 9.13 -9.47 21.58
C ARG A 575 8.44 -10.55 22.42
N ILE A 576 7.64 -10.13 23.39
CA ILE A 576 6.77 -11.00 24.18
C ILE A 576 5.34 -10.45 24.04
N GLY A 577 4.46 -11.18 23.35
CA GLY A 577 3.16 -10.67 22.91
C GLY A 577 3.32 -9.40 22.07
N ASN A 578 2.71 -8.29 22.50
CA ASN A 578 2.87 -6.97 21.86
C ASN A 578 3.94 -6.08 22.47
N VAL A 579 4.74 -6.59 23.41
CA VAL A 579 5.78 -5.82 24.08
C VAL A 579 7.13 -6.06 23.42
N THR A 580 7.69 -5.02 22.81
CA THR A 580 9.08 -4.99 22.32
C THR A 580 10.00 -4.52 23.45
N MET A 581 10.98 -5.34 23.81
CA MET A 581 11.98 -5.00 24.83
C MET A 581 13.40 -5.17 24.28
N ILE A 582 14.34 -4.43 24.85
CA ILE A 582 15.76 -4.68 24.62
C ILE A 582 16.11 -6.05 25.23
N LYS A 583 16.88 -6.85 24.48
CA LYS A 583 17.35 -8.14 24.97
C LYS A 583 18.20 -8.00 26.24
N PRO A 584 18.38 -9.08 27.03
CA PRO A 584 19.26 -9.05 28.18
C PRO A 584 20.66 -8.49 27.83
N LEU A 585 21.15 -7.56 28.65
CA LEU A 585 22.41 -6.85 28.36
C LEU A 585 23.61 -7.79 28.23
N GLU A 586 23.61 -8.94 28.91
CA GLU A 586 24.66 -9.96 28.79
C GLU A 586 24.66 -10.62 27.40
N GLU A 587 23.49 -10.90 26.83
CA GLU A 587 23.36 -11.46 25.47
C GLU A 587 23.87 -10.44 24.45
N LEU A 588 23.45 -9.19 24.58
CA LEU A 588 23.90 -8.10 23.70
C LEU A 588 25.40 -7.86 23.83
N ALA A 589 25.95 -7.85 25.05
CA ALA A 589 27.39 -7.69 25.28
C ALA A 589 28.19 -8.80 24.58
N LYS A 590 27.75 -10.06 24.67
CA LYS A 590 28.37 -11.19 23.97
C LYS A 590 28.27 -11.04 22.45
N ALA A 591 27.10 -10.66 21.94
CA ALA A 591 26.90 -10.46 20.49
C ALA A 591 27.79 -9.36 19.92
N TYR A 592 27.86 -8.19 20.58
CA TYR A 592 28.68 -7.08 20.10
C TYR A 592 30.19 -7.33 20.25
N ALA A 593 30.63 -8.12 21.24
CA ALA A 593 32.04 -8.50 21.39
C ALA A 593 32.57 -9.35 20.22
N LEU A 594 31.69 -10.02 19.47
CA LEU A 594 32.07 -10.76 18.24
C LEU A 594 32.38 -9.84 17.05
N ILE A 595 31.85 -8.61 17.07
CA ILE A 595 31.94 -7.65 15.97
C ILE A 595 32.94 -6.55 16.30
N VAL A 596 32.93 -6.08 17.56
CA VAL A 596 33.75 -4.96 18.04
C VAL A 596 34.69 -5.49 19.13
N PRO A 597 36.01 -5.55 18.87
CA PRO A 597 36.98 -6.16 19.78
C PRO A 597 37.00 -5.57 21.20
N THR A 598 36.84 -4.25 21.33
CA THR A 598 36.87 -3.55 22.62
C THR A 598 35.88 -2.40 22.65
N ARG A 599 35.48 -1.94 23.85
CA ARG A 599 34.62 -0.76 24.02
C ARG A 599 35.26 0.55 23.56
N GLN A 600 36.58 0.54 23.30
CA GLN A 600 37.38 1.68 22.85
C GLN A 600 37.64 1.65 21.33
N THR A 601 37.31 0.54 20.66
CA THR A 601 37.44 0.41 19.21
C THR A 601 36.57 1.46 18.52
N LYS A 602 37.17 2.21 17.60
CA LYS A 602 36.44 3.23 16.82
C LYS A 602 35.35 2.53 16.04
N THR A 603 34.09 2.86 16.33
CA THR A 603 32.94 2.20 15.73
C THR A 603 31.98 3.22 15.15
N ILE A 604 31.53 3.02 13.90
CA ILE A 604 30.54 3.85 13.23
C ILE A 604 29.31 3.00 12.95
N VAL A 605 28.14 3.43 13.42
CA VAL A 605 26.86 2.75 13.18
C VAL A 605 26.05 3.53 12.17
N HIS A 606 25.50 2.85 11.18
CA HIS A 606 24.62 3.45 10.17
C HIS A 606 23.50 2.51 9.74
N CYS A 607 22.46 3.08 9.13
CA CYS A 607 21.41 2.34 8.45
C CYS A 607 21.09 3.03 7.11
N ARG A 608 19.81 3.16 6.75
CA ARG A 608 19.35 3.94 5.59
C ARG A 608 19.42 5.45 5.84
N THR A 609 18.72 5.94 6.87
CA THR A 609 18.54 7.38 7.19
C THR A 609 18.75 7.68 8.69
N GLY A 610 19.71 7.00 9.33
CA GLY A 610 20.05 7.22 10.75
C GLY A 610 19.05 6.66 11.76
N HIS A 611 17.78 6.43 11.38
CA HIS A 611 16.69 6.06 12.29
C HIS A 611 16.90 4.73 13.02
N GLN A 612 17.10 3.63 12.30
CA GLN A 612 17.36 2.33 12.95
C GLN A 612 18.72 2.30 13.64
N ALA A 613 19.69 3.06 13.11
CA ALA A 613 21.03 3.18 13.69
C ALA A 613 21.01 3.88 15.07
N SER A 614 20.03 4.75 15.36
CA SER A 614 19.90 5.34 16.70
C SER A 614 19.62 4.29 17.77
N GLN A 615 18.93 3.19 17.43
CA GLN A 615 18.65 2.11 18.36
C GLN A 615 19.93 1.38 18.76
N THR A 616 20.68 0.90 17.78
CA THR A 616 21.96 0.21 18.03
C THR A 616 22.97 1.16 18.69
N TYR A 617 23.01 2.43 18.28
CA TYR A 617 23.83 3.44 18.94
C TYR A 617 23.46 3.58 20.43
N PHE A 618 22.16 3.68 20.74
CA PHE A 618 21.69 3.79 22.13
C PHE A 618 22.09 2.58 22.97
N VAL A 619 21.88 1.36 22.44
CA VAL A 619 22.27 0.10 23.09
C VAL A 619 23.77 0.08 23.38
N MET A 620 24.60 0.31 22.36
CA MET A 620 26.05 0.24 22.50
C MET A 620 26.59 1.35 23.41
N ARG A 621 26.15 2.60 23.23
CA ARG A 621 26.68 3.76 23.96
C ARG A 621 26.26 3.76 25.42
N TYR A 622 24.97 3.63 25.68
CA TYR A 622 24.38 3.93 26.98
C TYR A 622 24.13 2.67 27.82
N LEU A 623 23.89 1.51 27.20
CA LEU A 623 23.62 0.28 27.94
C LEU A 623 24.86 -0.62 28.06
N LEU A 624 25.71 -0.64 27.02
CA LEU A 624 26.90 -1.50 26.99
C LEU A 624 28.21 -0.74 27.25
N GLY A 625 28.20 0.60 27.23
CA GLY A 625 29.33 1.44 27.60
C GLY A 625 30.43 1.58 26.54
N TYR A 626 30.12 1.44 25.25
CA TYR A 626 31.06 1.77 24.18
C TYR A 626 31.36 3.27 24.18
N GLN A 627 32.64 3.66 24.13
CA GLN A 627 33.06 5.05 24.30
C GLN A 627 33.42 5.74 22.99
N ASN A 628 34.05 5.00 22.07
CA ASN A 628 34.52 5.51 20.79
C ASN A 628 33.51 5.18 19.67
N LEU A 629 32.25 5.57 19.88
CA LEU A 629 31.12 5.22 19.04
C LEU A 629 30.57 6.46 18.32
N PHE A 630 30.36 6.33 17.03
CA PHE A 630 29.87 7.38 16.15
C PHE A 630 28.61 6.96 15.41
N TRP A 631 27.76 7.93 15.10
CA TRP A 631 26.52 7.75 14.39
C TRP A 631 26.57 8.46 13.04
N TYR A 632 26.40 7.71 11.95
CA TYR A 632 26.27 8.28 10.62
C TYR A 632 24.78 8.48 10.29
N ASP A 633 24.26 9.63 10.72
CA ASP A 633 22.85 10.06 10.60
C ASP A 633 22.34 10.01 9.15
N ALA A 634 23.16 10.49 8.20
CA ALA A 634 22.79 10.53 6.78
C ALA A 634 22.69 9.14 6.13
N GLY A 635 23.41 8.16 6.70
CA GLY A 635 23.32 6.75 6.35
C GLY A 635 23.57 6.41 4.88
N TRP A 636 22.99 5.28 4.47
CA TRP A 636 23.08 4.76 3.11
C TRP A 636 22.43 5.68 2.09
N SER A 637 21.37 6.43 2.43
CA SER A 637 20.70 7.32 1.47
C SER A 637 21.66 8.40 0.94
N GLU A 638 22.43 9.07 1.81
CA GLU A 638 23.48 9.99 1.35
C GLU A 638 24.58 9.24 0.60
N TRP A 639 25.09 8.14 1.18
CA TRP A 639 26.20 7.41 0.60
C TRP A 639 25.88 6.91 -0.82
N ALA A 640 24.72 6.28 -1.01
CA ALA A 640 24.25 5.75 -2.28
C ALA A 640 24.02 6.83 -3.33
N SER A 641 23.59 8.03 -2.92
CA SER A 641 23.39 9.17 -3.85
C SER A 641 24.69 9.75 -4.43
N ARG A 642 25.82 9.53 -3.74
CA ARG A 642 27.14 10.06 -4.11
C ARG A 642 27.94 9.06 -4.94
N SER A 643 27.85 9.16 -6.26
CA SER A 643 28.46 8.21 -7.20
C SER A 643 29.98 8.05 -7.04
N GLU A 644 30.65 9.05 -6.48
CA GLU A 644 32.08 9.04 -6.19
C GLU A 644 32.48 8.14 -5.00
N LEU A 645 31.54 7.74 -4.15
CA LEU A 645 31.81 6.91 -2.98
C LEU A 645 31.79 5.40 -3.33
N PRO A 646 32.70 4.60 -2.74
CA PRO A 646 32.81 3.17 -3.04
C PRO A 646 31.65 2.37 -2.44
N VAL A 647 31.35 1.22 -3.04
CA VAL A 647 30.23 0.33 -2.66
C VAL A 647 30.69 -1.13 -2.75
N GLU A 648 30.31 -1.96 -1.78
CA GLU A 648 30.44 -3.42 -1.80
C GLU A 648 29.05 -4.08 -1.85
N ASN A 649 28.97 -5.30 -2.40
CA ASN A 649 27.73 -6.09 -2.48
C ASN A 649 27.95 -7.47 -1.86
#